data_AF-A0A965S4D2-F1
#
_entry.id   AF-A0A965S4D2-F1
#
_cell.length_a   1.000
_cell.length_b   1.000
_cell.length_c   1.000
_cell.angle_alpha   90.00
_cell.angle_beta   90.00
_cell.angle_gamma   90.00
#
_symmetry.space_group_name_H-M   'P 1'
#
loop_
_entity.id
_entity.type
_entity.pdbx_description
1 polymer ?
#
loop_
_entity_poly.entity_id
_entity_poly.type
_entity_poly.pdbx_seq_one_letter_code
_entity_poly.pdbx_strand_id
1 'polypeptide(L)'
;MTKTRTLLVILALSCTAFAQTPRLCLYEEFTGENCPPCAATNPGLNTLLASATNSTKAVAIKWQVPIPSAPSATWSLYQTNKADINWRYSTYGYGINSAPSGRMDGRNVTVFGAASDHPANLNNNVIATAQSYTSAFNVTMSRAWNPGCTAVTLTVNIQATANFNAVGSLVFRTVMVERVIDFTVAPGTNGEKHFEDVAIKAFPTIQSGIAMAPTWTVGQSQTFTLNCPLPSYTRKKSEVAFVGFIQDDGNRQVAQACRVNPDPVPTDAISALGATVNVACSNTIAPQVSFKNEGQGAISGLTINPFVDGIAAAPYTWNGNLTAGSTTNIVLSSITSPTISGSHTFSFTFSTSAPNYNLLVNNNRTNYFVANTYAGTPVAEDFALASFPPQGWAIINADNGPTWSRVTNAGGFNLSMQSAKYDIYTNTKIGDIDELYLPASDLSGGNAPELSFDIAYAQRTMFNVDRLEVKLSDDCGATWTTVYSAAGPSLTSTTPYAATAYVPSPTDPTHWRNEFISLPGWNKSNVIAKFVVTNDNGNNIYIDNVNLSQSSPVGLTSNQGILADMHVVPNPSNGNMQIIVQGQANQSSQFELRNLLGQVVYLKNVDLQNGLNRITLDLQHLPKGVYTLTGKNALKVSSSKIIIE
;
A
#
# COMPACT_ATOMS: atom_id res chain seq x y z
N MET A 1 41.06 -56.17 -72.00
CA MET A 1 40.39 -54.91 -71.62
C MET A 1 39.29 -55.25 -70.62
N THR A 2 39.61 -55.63 -69.38
CA THR A 2 39.82 -54.79 -68.18
C THR A 2 38.72 -53.74 -67.93
N LYS A 3 37.94 -53.95 -66.86
CA LYS A 3 37.89 -53.03 -65.70
C LYS A 3 37.13 -53.67 -64.54
N THR A 4 37.92 -54.30 -63.67
CA THR A 4 37.56 -54.71 -62.30
C THR A 4 37.23 -53.46 -61.50
N ARG A 5 36.01 -53.37 -60.93
CA ARG A 5 35.64 -52.30 -60.00
C ARG A 5 35.95 -52.74 -58.58
N THR A 6 37.06 -52.23 -58.04
CA THR A 6 37.46 -52.36 -56.64
C THR A 6 36.51 -51.55 -55.77
N LEU A 7 35.81 -52.21 -54.85
CA LEU A 7 34.98 -51.60 -53.82
C LEU A 7 35.92 -51.17 -52.67
N LEU A 8 36.12 -49.87 -52.50
CA LEU A 8 36.92 -49.30 -51.40
C LEU A 8 36.02 -49.17 -50.16
N VAL A 9 36.18 -50.05 -49.19
CA VAL A 9 35.55 -49.92 -47.86
C VAL A 9 36.36 -48.88 -47.07
N ILE A 10 35.82 -47.66 -46.93
CA ILE A 10 36.35 -46.65 -46.02
C ILE A 10 35.82 -46.98 -44.63
N LEU A 11 36.67 -47.60 -43.81
CA LEU A 11 36.44 -47.77 -42.38
C LEU A 11 36.66 -46.41 -41.71
N ALA A 12 35.60 -45.61 -41.60
CA ALA A 12 35.64 -44.38 -40.80
C ALA A 12 35.67 -44.77 -39.31
N LEU A 13 36.86 -44.82 -38.71
CA LEU A 13 36.98 -44.75 -37.25
C LEU A 13 36.45 -43.37 -36.83
N SER A 14 35.19 -43.33 -36.39
CA SER A 14 34.64 -42.20 -35.66
C SER A 14 35.31 -42.13 -34.29
N CYS A 15 36.49 -41.52 -34.23
CA CYS A 15 37.07 -41.08 -32.97
C CYS A 15 36.20 -39.91 -32.47
N THR A 16 35.23 -40.18 -31.61
CA THR A 16 34.47 -39.14 -30.91
C THR A 16 35.42 -38.48 -29.92
N ALA A 17 36.11 -37.43 -30.35
CA ALA A 17 36.86 -36.57 -29.45
C ALA A 17 35.85 -35.88 -28.52
N PHE A 18 35.81 -36.28 -27.25
CA PHE A 18 35.08 -35.55 -26.22
C PHE A 18 35.85 -34.25 -25.93
N ALA A 19 35.45 -33.16 -26.58
CA ALA A 19 35.92 -31.82 -26.20
C ALA A 19 35.34 -31.47 -24.82
N GLN A 20 36.15 -30.85 -23.96
CA GLN A 20 35.68 -30.39 -22.65
C GLN A 20 34.55 -29.37 -22.82
N THR A 21 33.51 -29.49 -21.99
CA THR A 21 32.33 -28.63 -22.06
C THR A 21 32.67 -27.23 -21.55
N PRO A 22 32.28 -26.16 -22.27
CA PRO A 22 32.34 -24.81 -21.72
C PRO A 22 31.61 -24.74 -20.38
N ARG A 23 32.24 -24.12 -19.39
CA ARG A 23 31.67 -24.02 -18.04
C ARG A 23 30.63 -22.90 -18.01
N LEU A 24 29.48 -23.19 -17.40
CA LEU A 24 28.60 -22.16 -16.86
C LEU A 24 28.98 -21.95 -15.40
N CYS A 25 29.46 -20.76 -15.06
CA CYS A 25 29.88 -20.44 -13.71
C CYS A 25 28.68 -20.19 -12.78
N LEU A 26 28.80 -20.60 -11.52
CA LEU A 26 27.86 -20.21 -10.48
C LEU A 26 28.36 -18.95 -9.77
N TYR A 27 27.54 -17.91 -9.72
CA TYR A 27 27.75 -16.76 -8.85
C TYR A 27 26.73 -16.78 -7.72
N GLU A 28 27.19 -16.83 -6.47
CA GLU A 28 26.31 -16.72 -5.31
C GLU A 28 26.52 -15.38 -4.64
N GLU A 29 25.46 -14.61 -4.51
CA GLU A 29 25.45 -13.35 -3.76
C GLU A 29 24.77 -13.56 -2.40
N PHE A 30 25.40 -13.04 -1.36
CA PHE A 30 24.83 -12.91 -0.02
C PHE A 30 24.50 -11.44 0.20
N THR A 31 23.20 -11.15 0.21
CA THR A 31 22.62 -9.80 0.22
C THR A 31 21.51 -9.74 1.28
N GLY A 32 20.97 -8.57 1.64
CA GLY A 32 20.02 -8.49 2.75
C GLY A 32 19.02 -7.34 2.65
N GLU A 33 17.78 -7.61 3.04
CA GLU A 33 16.64 -6.69 3.03
C GLU A 33 16.81 -5.48 3.98
N ASN A 34 17.65 -5.59 5.02
CA ASN A 34 18.00 -4.50 5.94
C ASN A 34 19.42 -3.95 5.68
N CYS A 35 20.02 -4.24 4.52
CA CYS A 35 21.38 -3.83 4.17
C CYS A 35 21.35 -2.71 3.12
N PRO A 36 21.58 -1.44 3.50
CA PRO A 36 21.64 -0.33 2.54
C PRO A 36 22.72 -0.46 1.46
N PRO A 37 23.97 -0.91 1.76
CA PRO A 37 24.98 -1.13 0.72
C PRO A 37 24.57 -2.20 -0.30
N CYS A 38 23.78 -3.18 0.12
CA CYS A 38 23.24 -4.22 -0.73
C CYS A 38 22.26 -3.64 -1.76
N ALA A 39 21.27 -2.85 -1.30
CA ALA A 39 20.31 -2.16 -2.17
C ALA A 39 21.00 -1.26 -3.21
N ALA A 40 22.10 -0.61 -2.83
CA ALA A 40 22.89 0.22 -3.75
C ALA A 40 23.67 -0.60 -4.79
N THR A 41 24.09 -1.82 -4.46
CA THR A 41 24.96 -2.65 -5.30
C THR A 41 24.18 -3.58 -6.25
N ASN A 42 23.03 -4.10 -5.80
CA ASN A 42 22.23 -5.09 -6.51
C ASN A 42 21.87 -4.67 -7.96
N PRO A 43 21.44 -3.42 -8.25
CA PRO A 43 21.06 -3.02 -9.62
C PRO A 43 22.20 -3.11 -10.63
N GLY A 44 23.41 -2.69 -10.23
CA GLY A 44 24.60 -2.76 -11.08
C GLY A 44 25.03 -4.20 -11.35
N LEU A 45 24.96 -5.05 -10.32
CA LEU A 45 25.23 -6.48 -10.44
C LEU A 45 24.22 -7.17 -11.37
N ASN A 46 22.93 -6.90 -11.23
CA ASN A 46 21.88 -7.48 -12.08
C ASN A 46 22.13 -7.13 -13.55
N THR A 47 22.44 -5.86 -13.82
CA THR A 47 22.76 -5.38 -15.16
C THR A 47 23.98 -6.11 -15.75
N LEU A 48 25.03 -6.31 -14.95
CA LEU A 48 26.23 -7.02 -15.38
C LEU A 48 25.93 -8.48 -15.76
N LEU A 49 25.20 -9.20 -14.91
CA LEU A 49 24.87 -10.61 -15.09
C LEU A 49 23.89 -10.84 -16.24
N ALA A 50 22.91 -9.96 -16.42
CA ALA A 50 21.91 -10.03 -17.48
C ALA A 50 22.45 -9.62 -18.86
N SER A 51 23.61 -8.95 -18.93
CA SER A 51 24.20 -8.51 -20.18
C SER A 51 24.42 -9.69 -21.15
N ALA A 52 24.24 -9.45 -22.45
CA ALA A 52 24.45 -10.47 -23.49
C ALA A 52 25.87 -11.08 -23.46
N THR A 53 26.85 -10.35 -22.91
CA THR A 53 28.22 -10.80 -22.71
C THR A 53 28.36 -11.89 -21.64
N ASN A 54 27.50 -11.89 -20.62
CA ASN A 54 27.65 -12.73 -19.42
C ASN A 54 26.50 -13.70 -19.19
N SER A 55 25.33 -13.49 -19.80
CA SER A 55 24.13 -14.31 -19.58
C SER A 55 24.30 -15.78 -19.98
N THR A 56 25.29 -16.10 -20.82
CA THR A 56 25.67 -17.47 -21.20
C THR A 56 26.89 -18.00 -20.43
N LYS A 57 27.54 -17.17 -19.61
CA LYS A 57 28.78 -17.49 -18.88
C LYS A 57 28.57 -17.72 -17.40
N ALA A 58 27.59 -17.05 -16.80
CA ALA A 58 27.31 -17.17 -15.37
C ALA A 58 25.81 -17.26 -15.09
N VAL A 59 25.46 -17.98 -14.03
CA VAL A 59 24.12 -18.01 -13.43
C VAL A 59 24.23 -17.58 -11.97
N ALA A 60 23.24 -16.83 -11.49
CA ALA A 60 23.23 -16.31 -10.13
C ALA A 60 22.23 -17.02 -9.21
N ILE A 61 22.58 -17.09 -7.93
CA ILE A 61 21.68 -17.36 -6.81
C ILE A 61 21.90 -16.26 -5.78
N LYS A 62 20.82 -15.58 -5.35
CA LYS A 62 20.88 -14.55 -4.33
C LYS A 62 20.27 -15.03 -3.01
N TRP A 63 21.10 -15.09 -1.98
CA TRP A 63 20.73 -15.50 -0.63
C TRP A 63 20.46 -14.27 0.23
N GLN A 64 19.22 -14.13 0.70
CA GLN A 64 18.79 -13.04 1.57
C GLN A 64 19.21 -13.35 3.01
N VAL A 65 20.39 -12.89 3.42
CA VAL A 65 20.98 -13.15 4.74
C VAL A 65 20.56 -12.13 5.78
N PRO A 66 20.57 -12.48 7.09
CA PRO A 66 20.19 -11.58 8.16
C PRO A 66 21.36 -10.66 8.57
N ILE A 67 22.03 -10.04 7.60
CA ILE A 67 23.19 -9.16 7.82
C ILE A 67 22.85 -7.77 7.26
N PRO A 68 22.88 -6.70 8.08
CA PRO A 68 23.27 -6.67 9.50
C PRO A 68 22.21 -7.25 10.46
N SER A 69 20.96 -7.37 10.00
CA SER A 69 19.86 -7.94 10.78
C SER A 69 18.79 -8.53 9.86
N ALA A 70 17.89 -9.34 10.42
CA ALA A 70 16.66 -9.76 9.73
C ALA A 70 15.61 -8.63 9.79
N PRO A 71 14.79 -8.40 8.74
CA PRO A 71 13.73 -7.38 8.73
C PRO A 71 12.65 -7.56 9.79
N SER A 72 12.22 -8.80 10.01
CA SER A 72 11.22 -9.12 11.00
C SER A 72 11.42 -10.54 11.54
N ALA A 73 10.77 -10.84 12.67
CA ALA A 73 10.75 -12.17 13.26
C ALA A 73 9.74 -13.13 12.59
N THR A 74 8.74 -12.60 11.89
CA THR A 74 7.58 -13.37 11.40
C THR A 74 7.61 -13.60 9.90
N TRP A 75 8.03 -12.60 9.11
CA TRP A 75 8.02 -12.69 7.66
C TRP A 75 9.04 -11.74 7.00
N SER A 76 9.88 -12.30 6.12
CA SER A 76 10.77 -11.60 5.19
C SER A 76 11.31 -12.61 4.17
N LEU A 77 11.99 -12.19 3.09
CA LEU A 77 12.66 -13.13 2.18
C LEU A 77 13.63 -14.06 2.92
N TYR A 78 14.41 -13.52 3.87
CA TYR A 78 15.22 -14.33 4.77
C TYR A 78 14.40 -15.37 5.55
N GLN A 79 13.32 -14.95 6.22
CA GLN A 79 12.52 -15.86 7.05
C GLN A 79 11.85 -16.96 6.24
N THR A 80 11.46 -16.67 4.99
CA THR A 80 10.78 -17.65 4.13
C THR A 80 11.66 -18.85 3.78
N ASN A 81 12.97 -18.68 3.61
CA ASN A 81 13.91 -19.77 3.27
C ASN A 81 15.06 -19.93 4.29
N LYS A 82 14.77 -19.66 5.56
CA LYS A 82 15.77 -19.54 6.63
C LYS A 82 16.70 -20.74 6.77
N ALA A 83 16.18 -21.96 6.65
CA ALA A 83 16.97 -23.17 6.84
C ALA A 83 18.09 -23.31 5.80
N ASP A 84 17.74 -23.14 4.51
CA ASP A 84 18.71 -23.27 3.42
C ASP A 84 19.69 -22.07 3.42
N ILE A 85 19.18 -20.85 3.67
CA ILE A 85 20.00 -19.64 3.79
C ILE A 85 21.03 -19.80 4.93
N ASN A 86 20.57 -20.11 6.16
CA ASN A 86 21.43 -20.24 7.33
C ASN A 86 22.55 -21.24 7.11
N TRP A 87 22.23 -22.38 6.52
CA TRP A 87 23.27 -23.37 6.23
C TRP A 87 24.30 -22.79 5.25
N ARG A 88 23.85 -22.19 4.14
CA ARG A 88 24.75 -21.74 3.06
C ARG A 88 25.65 -20.58 3.45
N TYR A 89 25.17 -19.59 4.21
CA TYR A 89 26.00 -18.45 4.62
C TYR A 89 26.81 -18.71 5.90
N SER A 90 26.37 -19.61 6.78
CA SER A 90 27.12 -19.95 8.01
C SER A 90 28.49 -20.56 7.74
N THR A 91 29.30 -20.77 8.79
CA THR A 91 30.62 -21.41 8.73
C THR A 91 30.61 -22.78 8.04
N TYR A 92 29.48 -23.50 8.05
CA TYR A 92 29.33 -24.79 7.38
C TYR A 92 29.32 -24.67 5.86
N GLY A 93 28.71 -23.60 5.32
CA GLY A 93 28.77 -23.28 3.90
C GLY A 93 30.00 -22.44 3.57
N TYR A 94 29.90 -21.12 3.75
CA TYR A 94 30.96 -20.17 3.38
C TYR A 94 31.52 -19.31 4.51
N GLY A 95 30.88 -19.25 5.67
CA GLY A 95 31.31 -18.39 6.78
C GLY A 95 31.22 -16.90 6.44
N ILE A 96 30.14 -16.49 5.78
CA ILE A 96 29.89 -15.11 5.39
C ILE A 96 29.58 -14.28 6.64
N ASN A 97 30.36 -13.22 6.84
CA ASN A 97 30.26 -12.31 7.99
C ASN A 97 29.95 -10.86 7.58
N SER A 98 29.76 -10.60 6.29
CA SER A 98 29.40 -9.29 5.75
C SER A 98 28.44 -9.45 4.57
N ALA A 99 27.58 -8.44 4.38
CA ALA A 99 26.73 -8.29 3.21
C ALA A 99 26.86 -6.86 2.67
N PRO A 100 26.95 -6.65 1.34
CA PRO A 100 26.90 -7.69 0.31
C PRO A 100 28.24 -8.43 0.14
N SER A 101 28.20 -9.72 -0.19
CA SER A 101 29.38 -10.57 -0.41
C SER A 101 29.12 -11.64 -1.48
N GLY A 102 30.13 -12.01 -2.25
CA GLY A 102 30.02 -12.89 -3.40
C GLY A 102 30.90 -14.14 -3.31
N ARG A 103 30.47 -15.21 -3.99
CA ARG A 103 31.26 -16.40 -4.29
C ARG A 103 31.11 -16.75 -5.76
N MET A 104 32.21 -17.16 -6.39
CA MET A 104 32.21 -17.62 -7.78
C MET A 104 32.75 -19.05 -7.83
N ASP A 105 31.99 -19.96 -8.42
CA ASP A 105 32.24 -21.40 -8.43
C ASP A 105 32.61 -21.97 -7.04
N GLY A 106 31.91 -21.48 -6.01
CA GLY A 106 32.13 -21.85 -4.61
C GLY A 106 33.46 -21.41 -3.99
N ARG A 107 34.15 -20.45 -4.61
CA ARG A 107 35.40 -19.84 -4.13
C ARG A 107 35.24 -18.33 -3.95
N ASN A 108 36.19 -17.72 -3.24
CA ASN A 108 36.31 -16.27 -3.19
C ASN A 108 36.46 -15.73 -4.62
N VAL A 109 35.79 -14.62 -4.91
CA VAL A 109 35.78 -14.02 -6.26
C VAL A 109 37.18 -13.49 -6.63
N THR A 110 38.01 -13.20 -5.62
CA THR A 110 39.41 -12.79 -5.77
C THR A 110 40.28 -13.82 -6.49
N VAL A 111 39.92 -15.12 -6.42
CA VAL A 111 40.60 -16.19 -7.17
C VAL A 111 40.54 -15.95 -8.68
N PHE A 112 39.53 -15.22 -9.14
CA PHE A 112 39.29 -14.90 -10.54
C PHE A 112 39.64 -13.45 -10.89
N GLY A 113 40.39 -12.75 -10.03
CA GLY A 113 40.92 -11.42 -10.29
C GLY A 113 40.07 -10.25 -9.79
N ALA A 114 39.04 -10.48 -8.98
CA ALA A 114 38.34 -9.39 -8.29
C ALA A 114 39.19 -8.82 -7.14
N ALA A 115 39.02 -7.53 -6.82
CA ALA A 115 39.74 -6.88 -5.72
C ALA A 115 39.28 -7.36 -4.33
N SER A 116 38.01 -7.74 -4.19
CA SER A 116 37.45 -8.34 -2.99
C SER A 116 36.21 -9.18 -3.35
N ASP A 117 35.61 -9.83 -2.36
CA ASP A 117 34.35 -10.55 -2.53
C ASP A 117 33.12 -9.64 -2.60
N HIS A 118 33.27 -8.32 -2.42
CA HIS A 118 32.14 -7.40 -2.54
C HIS A 118 31.59 -7.40 -3.99
N PRO A 119 30.28 -7.57 -4.22
CA PRO A 119 29.74 -7.73 -5.57
C PRO A 119 30.02 -6.58 -6.56
N ALA A 120 30.22 -5.36 -6.06
CA ALA A 120 30.68 -4.23 -6.88
C ALA A 120 32.03 -4.46 -7.59
N ASN A 121 32.85 -5.42 -7.13
CA ASN A 121 34.12 -5.77 -7.77
C ASN A 121 33.99 -6.88 -8.83
N LEU A 122 32.80 -7.47 -9.00
CA LEU A 122 32.54 -8.37 -10.10
C LEU A 122 32.48 -7.58 -11.42
N ASN A 123 33.14 -8.07 -12.45
CA ASN A 123 33.14 -7.44 -13.77
C ASN A 123 33.32 -8.49 -14.88
N ASN A 124 33.24 -8.05 -16.15
CA ASN A 124 33.34 -8.93 -17.32
C ASN A 124 34.63 -9.78 -17.34
N ASN A 125 35.77 -9.21 -16.92
CA ASN A 125 37.05 -9.92 -16.94
C ASN A 125 37.10 -11.02 -15.87
N VAL A 126 36.55 -10.74 -14.70
CA VAL A 126 36.45 -11.73 -13.62
C VAL A 126 35.56 -12.90 -14.04
N ILE A 127 34.38 -12.61 -14.60
CA ILE A 127 33.45 -13.63 -15.12
C ILE A 127 34.11 -14.44 -16.25
N ALA A 128 34.78 -13.78 -17.19
CA ALA A 128 35.48 -14.44 -18.28
C ALA A 128 36.64 -15.33 -17.78
N THR A 129 37.36 -14.89 -16.75
CA THR A 129 38.44 -15.67 -16.12
C THR A 129 37.87 -16.93 -15.49
N ALA A 130 36.78 -16.84 -14.73
CA ALA A 130 36.11 -18.01 -14.17
C ALA A 130 35.58 -18.98 -15.24
N GLN A 131 35.02 -18.43 -16.33
CA GLN A 131 34.48 -19.23 -17.42
C GLN A 131 35.58 -19.93 -18.24
N SER A 132 36.81 -19.42 -18.25
CA SER A 132 37.95 -20.01 -18.96
C SER A 132 38.36 -21.38 -18.40
N TYR A 133 37.98 -21.71 -17.16
CA TYR A 133 38.20 -23.03 -16.59
C TYR A 133 37.21 -24.02 -17.21
N THR A 134 37.72 -25.06 -17.85
CA THR A 134 36.88 -26.08 -18.47
C THR A 134 36.18 -26.94 -17.42
N SER A 135 35.05 -27.56 -17.81
CA SER A 135 34.36 -28.53 -16.97
C SER A 135 34.59 -29.95 -17.47
N ALA A 136 34.70 -30.89 -16.52
CA ALA A 136 34.65 -32.31 -16.81
C ALA A 136 33.22 -32.83 -17.03
N PHE A 137 32.19 -31.98 -16.85
CA PHE A 137 30.80 -32.38 -16.89
C PHE A 137 30.00 -31.53 -17.89
N ASN A 138 29.13 -32.21 -18.63
CA ASN A 138 27.97 -31.61 -19.27
C ASN A 138 26.74 -31.89 -18.40
N VAL A 139 25.96 -30.85 -18.10
CA VAL A 139 24.76 -30.95 -17.29
C VAL A 139 23.60 -30.31 -18.05
N THR A 140 22.55 -31.09 -18.24
CA THR A 140 21.26 -30.57 -18.72
C THR A 140 20.21 -30.77 -17.64
N MET A 141 19.33 -29.79 -17.51
CA MET A 141 18.19 -29.85 -16.62
C MET A 141 16.97 -29.43 -17.43
N SER A 142 15.86 -30.15 -17.30
CA SER A 142 14.56 -29.79 -17.86
C SER A 142 13.52 -29.81 -16.77
N ARG A 143 12.39 -29.14 -17.01
CA ARG A 143 11.31 -29.02 -16.04
C ARG A 143 9.96 -29.36 -16.67
N ALA A 144 9.03 -29.78 -15.83
CA ALA A 144 7.62 -29.89 -16.16
C ALA A 144 6.78 -29.54 -14.93
N TRP A 145 5.71 -28.78 -15.12
CA TRP A 145 4.71 -28.56 -14.07
C TRP A 145 3.91 -29.85 -13.84
N ASN A 146 3.56 -30.13 -12.58
CA ASN A 146 2.52 -31.10 -12.31
C ASN A 146 1.14 -30.54 -12.77
N PRO A 147 0.11 -31.39 -12.95
CA PRO A 147 -1.20 -30.93 -13.45
C PRO A 147 -1.84 -29.79 -12.64
N GLY A 148 -1.54 -29.69 -11.34
CA GLY A 148 -2.03 -28.63 -10.46
C GLY A 148 -1.13 -27.40 -10.35
N CYS A 149 -0.01 -27.33 -11.07
CA CYS A 149 1.03 -26.30 -10.94
C CYS A 149 1.39 -25.96 -9.47
N THR A 150 1.45 -26.99 -8.62
CA THR A 150 1.84 -26.93 -7.20
C THR A 150 3.23 -27.50 -6.96
N ALA A 151 3.80 -28.19 -7.96
CA ALA A 151 5.15 -28.70 -7.95
C ALA A 151 5.74 -28.67 -9.35
N VAL A 152 7.07 -28.64 -9.43
CA VAL A 152 7.82 -28.82 -10.66
C VAL A 152 8.58 -30.14 -10.58
N THR A 153 8.44 -30.98 -11.58
CA THR A 153 9.32 -32.13 -11.79
C THR A 153 10.53 -31.66 -12.59
N LEU A 154 11.72 -31.81 -12.02
CA LEU A 154 12.98 -31.57 -12.72
C LEU A 154 13.58 -32.90 -13.17
N THR A 155 14.05 -32.96 -14.41
CA THR A 155 14.86 -34.07 -14.91
C THR A 155 16.27 -33.56 -15.15
N VAL A 156 17.25 -34.15 -14.46
CA VAL A 156 18.66 -33.77 -14.56
C VAL A 156 19.42 -34.89 -15.24
N ASN A 157 20.18 -34.57 -16.28
CA ASN A 157 21.12 -35.48 -16.93
C ASN A 157 22.54 -34.92 -16.80
N ILE A 158 23.43 -35.69 -16.19
CA ILE A 158 24.84 -35.39 -16.02
C ILE A 158 25.64 -36.39 -16.84
N GLN A 159 26.60 -35.91 -17.63
CA GLN A 159 27.56 -36.76 -18.34
C GLN A 159 28.98 -36.22 -18.16
N ALA A 160 29.92 -37.11 -17.86
CA ALA A 160 31.34 -36.76 -17.82
C ALA A 160 31.92 -36.64 -19.24
N THR A 161 32.44 -35.47 -19.59
CA THR A 161 33.17 -35.21 -20.84
C THR A 161 34.69 -35.35 -20.68
N ALA A 162 35.17 -35.48 -19.44
CA ALA A 162 36.56 -35.81 -19.11
C ALA A 162 36.59 -36.69 -17.84
N ASN A 163 37.69 -37.39 -17.61
CA ASN A 163 37.88 -38.11 -16.34
C ASN A 163 37.88 -37.10 -15.17
N PHE A 164 37.24 -37.44 -14.07
CA PHE A 164 37.16 -36.59 -12.88
C PHE A 164 37.32 -37.40 -11.61
N ASN A 165 38.09 -36.87 -10.65
CA ASN A 165 38.23 -37.42 -9.31
C ASN A 165 37.94 -36.29 -8.31
N ALA A 166 36.93 -36.49 -7.47
CA ALA A 166 36.59 -35.58 -6.39
C ALA A 166 37.61 -35.68 -5.25
N VAL A 167 37.82 -34.56 -4.57
CA VAL A 167 38.63 -34.47 -3.35
C VAL A 167 37.81 -34.94 -2.15
N GLY A 168 36.53 -34.62 -2.10
CA GLY A 168 35.59 -35.06 -1.08
C GLY A 168 34.29 -35.58 -1.68
N SER A 169 33.19 -35.36 -0.97
CA SER A 169 31.86 -35.75 -1.43
C SER A 169 31.44 -34.89 -2.63
N LEU A 170 31.21 -35.54 -3.77
CA LEU A 170 30.68 -34.89 -4.97
C LEU A 170 29.15 -34.87 -4.88
N VAL A 171 28.55 -33.68 -5.00
CA VAL A 171 27.11 -33.48 -4.77
C VAL A 171 26.52 -32.60 -5.85
N PHE A 172 25.39 -33.01 -6.42
CA PHE A 172 24.55 -32.15 -7.23
C PHE A 172 23.54 -31.42 -6.34
N ARG A 173 23.57 -30.09 -6.32
CA ARG A 173 22.67 -29.24 -5.54
C ARG A 173 21.69 -28.53 -6.47
N THR A 174 20.43 -28.43 -6.04
CA THR A 174 19.37 -27.76 -6.79
C THR A 174 18.73 -26.70 -5.92
N VAL A 175 18.64 -25.47 -6.44
CA VAL A 175 18.02 -24.32 -5.79
C VAL A 175 16.94 -23.75 -6.70
N MET A 176 15.71 -23.71 -6.18
CA MET A 176 14.60 -22.95 -6.74
C MET A 176 14.78 -21.48 -6.41
N VAL A 177 14.71 -20.64 -7.44
CA VAL A 177 14.80 -19.18 -7.33
C VAL A 177 13.53 -18.53 -7.89
N GLU A 178 13.15 -17.37 -7.39
CA GLU A 178 12.25 -16.46 -8.11
C GLU A 178 13.10 -15.46 -8.90
N ARG A 179 12.93 -15.45 -10.23
CA ARG A 179 13.66 -14.59 -11.17
C ARG A 179 13.46 -13.12 -10.87
N VAL A 180 12.22 -12.71 -10.65
CA VAL A 180 11.83 -11.33 -10.34
C VAL A 180 10.82 -11.32 -9.21
N ILE A 181 11.11 -10.54 -8.18
CA ILE A 181 10.17 -10.22 -7.10
C ILE A 181 10.08 -8.70 -6.99
N ASP A 182 8.87 -8.18 -7.12
CA ASP A 182 8.56 -6.77 -6.93
C ASP A 182 7.64 -6.59 -5.73
N PHE A 183 7.95 -5.60 -4.89
CA PHE A 183 7.09 -5.17 -3.82
C PHE A 183 6.59 -3.74 -4.05
N THR A 184 5.34 -3.49 -3.69
CA THR A 184 4.80 -2.12 -3.60
C THR A 184 5.42 -1.36 -2.42
N VAL A 185 5.72 -2.07 -1.33
CA VAL A 185 6.40 -1.57 -0.13
C VAL A 185 7.65 -2.40 0.14
N ALA A 186 8.79 -1.76 0.39
CA ALA A 186 10.05 -2.47 0.64
C ALA A 186 9.91 -3.46 1.81
N PRO A 187 10.34 -4.72 1.69
CA PRO A 187 10.17 -5.73 2.73
C PRO A 187 11.14 -5.56 3.91
N GLY A 188 12.13 -4.67 3.78
CA GLY A 188 13.07 -4.30 4.83
C GLY A 188 13.42 -2.81 4.80
N THR A 189 14.31 -2.39 5.69
CA THR A 189 14.62 -0.98 5.93
C THR A 189 15.54 -0.35 4.89
N ASN A 190 16.10 -1.14 3.96
CA ASN A 190 17.03 -0.63 2.94
C ASN A 190 16.35 0.07 1.75
N GLY A 191 15.01 0.01 1.67
CA GLY A 191 14.22 0.65 0.61
C GLY A 191 14.16 -0.11 -0.72
N GLU A 192 14.81 -1.27 -0.85
CA GLU A 192 14.81 -2.09 -2.06
C GLU A 192 13.43 -2.72 -2.30
N LYS A 193 12.91 -2.58 -3.52
CA LYS A 193 11.59 -3.10 -3.91
C LYS A 193 11.65 -4.13 -5.03
N HIS A 194 12.77 -4.22 -5.74
CA HIS A 194 12.96 -5.09 -6.89
C HIS A 194 14.12 -6.04 -6.61
N PHE A 195 13.84 -7.33 -6.65
CA PHE A 195 14.81 -8.39 -6.35
C PHE A 195 14.87 -9.37 -7.51
N GLU A 196 16.07 -9.89 -7.80
CA GLU A 196 16.28 -10.89 -8.85
C GLU A 196 16.97 -12.15 -8.33
N ASP A 197 16.69 -13.31 -8.94
CA ASP A 197 17.34 -14.60 -8.64
C ASP A 197 17.34 -14.99 -7.15
N VAL A 198 16.30 -14.62 -6.40
CA VAL A 198 16.23 -14.87 -4.96
C VAL A 198 16.01 -16.34 -4.67
N ALA A 199 16.87 -16.96 -3.86
CA ALA A 199 16.76 -18.35 -3.44
C ALA A 199 15.55 -18.55 -2.51
N ILE A 200 14.56 -19.31 -2.98
CA ILE A 200 13.33 -19.57 -2.21
C ILE A 200 13.25 -20.98 -1.62
N LYS A 201 13.94 -21.97 -2.20
CA LYS A 201 14.02 -23.34 -1.63
C LYS A 201 15.10 -24.20 -2.29
N ALA A 202 15.77 -25.09 -1.55
CA ALA A 202 16.65 -26.11 -2.12
C ALA A 202 16.05 -27.52 -2.08
N PHE A 203 16.49 -28.39 -2.99
CA PHE A 203 15.98 -29.76 -3.15
C PHE A 203 17.12 -30.79 -3.32
N PRO A 204 17.07 -31.95 -2.62
CA PRO A 204 16.19 -32.27 -1.48
C PRO A 204 16.40 -31.34 -0.27
N THR A 205 17.65 -30.94 -0.04
CA THR A 205 18.06 -29.82 0.83
C THR A 205 19.36 -29.23 0.27
N ILE A 206 19.71 -28.00 0.64
CA ILE A 206 20.99 -27.42 0.21
C ILE A 206 22.19 -28.18 0.79
N GLN A 207 22.06 -28.77 1.99
CA GLN A 207 23.14 -29.45 2.69
C GLN A 207 23.46 -30.82 2.07
N SER A 208 22.44 -31.64 1.84
CA SER A 208 22.65 -33.01 1.36
C SER A 208 22.76 -33.12 -0.16
N GLY A 209 22.00 -32.30 -0.91
CA GLY A 209 21.87 -32.43 -2.36
C GLY A 209 21.54 -33.86 -2.81
N ILE A 210 21.97 -34.21 -4.03
CA ILE A 210 21.99 -35.56 -4.57
C ILE A 210 23.44 -36.01 -4.67
N ALA A 211 23.79 -37.11 -4.00
CA ALA A 211 25.13 -37.67 -4.04
C ALA A 211 25.51 -38.13 -5.46
N MET A 212 26.77 -37.93 -5.81
CA MET A 212 27.37 -38.38 -7.06
C MET A 212 28.56 -39.31 -6.76
N ALA A 213 28.93 -40.15 -7.72
CA ALA A 213 30.13 -40.97 -7.60
C ALA A 213 31.37 -40.06 -7.46
N PRO A 214 32.37 -40.41 -6.61
CA PRO A 214 33.57 -39.59 -6.43
C PRO A 214 34.53 -39.68 -7.62
N THR A 215 34.42 -40.72 -8.44
CA THR A 215 35.23 -40.91 -9.66
C THR A 215 34.33 -41.09 -10.87
N TRP A 216 34.66 -40.40 -11.95
CA TRP A 216 33.95 -40.46 -13.22
C TRP A 216 34.91 -40.71 -14.38
N THR A 217 34.48 -41.58 -15.29
CA THR A 217 35.17 -41.84 -16.56
C THR A 217 34.44 -41.18 -17.72
N VAL A 218 35.15 -40.84 -18.79
CA VAL A 218 34.55 -40.20 -19.98
C VAL A 218 33.36 -41.00 -20.49
N GLY A 219 32.22 -40.33 -20.70
CA GLY A 219 30.97 -40.92 -21.19
C GLY A 219 30.06 -41.47 -20.10
N GLN A 220 30.54 -41.66 -18.86
CA GLN A 220 29.70 -42.04 -17.73
C GLN A 220 28.61 -41.00 -17.50
N SER A 221 27.40 -41.45 -17.18
CA SER A 221 26.23 -40.60 -16.97
C SER A 221 25.46 -40.94 -15.70
N GLN A 222 24.77 -39.95 -15.14
CA GLN A 222 23.79 -40.10 -14.07
C GLN A 222 22.57 -39.27 -14.44
N THR A 223 21.40 -39.89 -14.35
CA THR A 223 20.11 -39.24 -14.59
C THR A 223 19.21 -39.45 -13.40
N PHE A 224 18.50 -38.40 -12.98
CA PHE A 224 17.52 -38.48 -11.91
C PHE A 224 16.44 -37.43 -12.06
N THR A 225 15.32 -37.64 -11.37
CA THR A 225 14.22 -36.69 -11.29
C THR A 225 14.04 -36.17 -9.88
N LEU A 226 13.76 -34.87 -9.73
CA LEU A 226 13.39 -34.25 -8.46
C LEU A 226 11.94 -33.79 -8.54
N ASN A 227 11.15 -34.13 -7.52
CA ASN A 227 9.87 -33.47 -7.28
C ASN A 227 10.11 -32.24 -6.41
N CYS A 228 9.80 -31.06 -6.94
CA CYS A 228 10.03 -29.78 -6.28
C CYS A 228 8.70 -29.07 -6.00
N PRO A 229 8.00 -29.39 -4.89
CA PRO A 229 6.84 -28.64 -4.44
C PRO A 229 7.13 -27.16 -4.27
N LEU A 230 6.21 -26.30 -4.70
CA LEU A 230 6.33 -24.86 -4.48
C LEU A 230 6.10 -24.55 -3.00
N PRO A 231 7.00 -23.80 -2.35
CA PRO A 231 6.72 -23.28 -1.02
C PRO A 231 5.47 -22.38 -0.99
N SER A 232 4.76 -22.35 0.14
CA SER A 232 3.54 -21.54 0.29
C SER A 232 3.77 -20.03 0.13
N TYR A 233 5.02 -19.58 0.27
CA TYR A 233 5.44 -18.19 0.16
C TYR A 233 5.97 -17.82 -1.24
N THR A 234 5.89 -18.72 -2.23
CA THR A 234 6.15 -18.38 -3.64
C THR A 234 5.16 -17.32 -4.10
N ARG A 235 5.66 -16.22 -4.68
CA ARG A 235 4.87 -15.04 -5.04
C ARG A 235 4.33 -15.15 -6.45
N LYS A 236 5.20 -15.47 -7.42
CA LYS A 236 4.85 -15.51 -8.85
C LYS A 236 5.30 -16.84 -9.45
N LYS A 237 4.34 -17.70 -9.82
CA LYS A 237 4.66 -19.02 -10.41
C LYS A 237 5.43 -18.92 -11.74
N SER A 238 5.21 -17.89 -12.56
CA SER A 238 5.99 -17.69 -13.80
C SER A 238 7.42 -17.24 -13.54
N GLU A 239 7.76 -16.80 -12.33
CA GLU A 239 9.12 -16.35 -12.03
C GLU A 239 9.95 -17.48 -11.40
N VAL A 240 9.33 -18.62 -11.08
CA VAL A 240 10.03 -19.79 -10.55
C VAL A 240 10.99 -20.30 -11.61
N ALA A 241 12.28 -20.33 -11.29
CA ALA A 241 13.36 -20.93 -12.06
C ALA A 241 14.20 -21.85 -11.16
N PHE A 242 15.14 -22.58 -11.76
CA PHE A 242 16.03 -23.49 -11.01
C PHE A 242 17.47 -23.33 -11.44
N VAL A 243 18.36 -23.35 -10.45
CA VAL A 243 19.80 -23.41 -10.63
C VAL A 243 20.30 -24.72 -10.04
N GLY A 244 20.94 -25.54 -10.88
CA GLY A 244 21.54 -26.80 -10.48
C GLY A 244 23.06 -26.74 -10.61
N PHE A 245 23.81 -27.32 -9.70
CA PHE A 245 25.28 -27.27 -9.77
C PHE A 245 25.95 -28.48 -9.11
N ILE A 246 27.08 -28.92 -9.69
CA ILE A 246 27.94 -29.97 -9.16
C ILE A 246 28.99 -29.34 -8.26
N GLN A 247 28.98 -29.65 -6.97
CA GLN A 247 29.95 -29.15 -5.99
C GLN A 247 30.74 -30.31 -5.37
N ASP A 248 32.04 -30.15 -5.24
CA ASP A 248 32.90 -31.03 -4.45
C ASP A 248 33.06 -30.44 -3.05
N ASP A 249 32.46 -31.06 -2.03
CA ASP A 249 32.48 -30.55 -0.67
C ASP A 249 33.86 -30.65 0.00
N GLY A 250 34.82 -31.39 -0.58
CA GLY A 250 36.19 -31.46 -0.07
C GLY A 250 36.99 -30.18 -0.28
N ASN A 251 36.64 -29.40 -1.31
CA ASN A 251 37.32 -28.13 -1.65
C ASN A 251 36.34 -26.98 -1.96
N ARG A 252 35.03 -27.25 -1.87
CA ARG A 252 33.88 -26.38 -2.13
C ARG A 252 33.73 -25.90 -3.58
N GLN A 253 34.58 -26.37 -4.49
CA GLN A 253 34.56 -25.91 -5.87
C GLN A 253 33.34 -26.43 -6.62
N VAL A 254 32.75 -25.56 -7.42
CA VAL A 254 31.70 -25.94 -8.37
C VAL A 254 32.36 -26.31 -9.69
N ALA A 255 32.08 -27.53 -10.15
CA ALA A 255 32.64 -28.07 -11.39
C ALA A 255 31.83 -27.66 -12.62
N GLN A 256 30.50 -27.53 -12.47
CA GLN A 256 29.57 -27.12 -13.52
C GLN A 256 28.27 -26.63 -12.88
N ALA A 257 27.68 -25.58 -13.45
CA ALA A 257 26.33 -25.15 -13.15
C ALA A 257 25.41 -25.36 -14.37
N CYS A 258 24.11 -25.32 -14.13
CA CYS A 258 23.07 -25.30 -15.14
C CYS A 258 21.90 -24.45 -14.65
N ARG A 259 21.13 -23.90 -15.60
CA ARG A 259 19.92 -23.14 -15.32
C ARG A 259 18.77 -23.73 -16.11
N VAL A 260 17.61 -23.83 -15.47
CA VAL A 260 16.34 -23.89 -16.18
C VAL A 260 15.59 -22.59 -15.92
N ASN A 261 15.28 -21.89 -17.00
CA ASN A 261 14.54 -20.64 -16.97
C ASN A 261 13.10 -20.88 -16.46
N PRO A 262 12.38 -19.81 -16.12
CA PRO A 262 10.97 -19.97 -15.88
C PRO A 262 10.25 -20.46 -17.14
N ASP A 263 9.32 -21.37 -16.93
CA ASP A 263 8.41 -21.82 -17.98
C ASP A 263 7.05 -21.19 -17.76
N PRO A 264 6.32 -20.85 -18.84
CA PRO A 264 4.92 -20.46 -18.74
C PRO A 264 4.14 -21.47 -17.90
N VAL A 265 3.25 -20.96 -17.05
CA VAL A 265 2.37 -21.83 -16.25
C VAL A 265 1.32 -22.42 -17.23
N PRO A 266 1.28 -23.75 -17.46
CA PRO A 266 0.52 -24.37 -18.56
C PRO A 266 -1.01 -24.30 -18.41
N THR A 267 -1.52 -23.61 -17.39
CA THR A 267 -2.94 -23.64 -16.99
C THR A 267 -3.51 -22.23 -16.93
N ASP A 268 -4.84 -22.11 -16.84
CA ASP A 268 -5.54 -20.83 -16.80
C ASP A 268 -5.24 -20.08 -15.49
N ALA A 269 -4.20 -19.25 -15.52
CA ALA A 269 -3.78 -18.42 -14.40
C ALA A 269 -4.60 -17.13 -14.37
N ILE A 270 -5.18 -16.81 -13.21
CA ILE A 270 -5.92 -15.56 -13.01
C ILE A 270 -5.30 -14.74 -11.87
N SER A 271 -5.23 -13.43 -12.05
CA SER A 271 -4.90 -12.47 -11.01
C SER A 271 -6.11 -11.56 -10.79
N ALA A 272 -6.41 -11.22 -9.53
CA ALA A 272 -7.42 -10.22 -9.22
C ALA A 272 -6.75 -8.84 -9.16
N LEU A 273 -7.21 -7.91 -9.99
CA LEU A 273 -6.62 -6.58 -10.10
C LEU A 273 -7.16 -5.59 -9.07
N GLY A 274 -8.36 -5.82 -8.54
CA GLY A 274 -8.98 -4.97 -7.54
C GLY A 274 -10.50 -5.16 -7.44
N ALA A 275 -11.11 -4.35 -6.56
CA ALA A 275 -12.55 -4.22 -6.43
C ALA A 275 -12.95 -2.75 -6.30
N THR A 276 -14.14 -2.42 -6.80
CA THR A 276 -14.81 -1.15 -6.57
C THR A 276 -16.23 -1.40 -6.12
N VAL A 277 -16.72 -0.54 -5.23
CA VAL A 277 -18.10 -0.55 -4.77
C VAL A 277 -18.56 0.90 -4.75
N ASN A 278 -19.67 1.18 -5.43
CA ASN A 278 -20.27 2.51 -5.41
C ASN A 278 -20.85 2.81 -4.03
N VAL A 279 -21.13 4.09 -3.78
CA VAL A 279 -21.85 4.52 -2.58
C VAL A 279 -23.17 3.75 -2.45
N ALA A 280 -23.49 3.32 -1.23
CA ALA A 280 -24.66 2.52 -0.94
C ALA A 280 -25.69 3.34 -0.15
N CYS A 281 -26.76 3.80 -0.79
CA CYS A 281 -27.90 4.46 -0.11
C CYS A 281 -29.11 3.55 0.03
N SER A 282 -28.86 2.24 -0.03
CA SER A 282 -29.81 1.19 0.27
C SER A 282 -29.13 0.12 1.12
N ASN A 283 -29.89 -0.89 1.52
CA ASN A 283 -29.35 -2.07 2.19
C ASN A 283 -28.74 -3.10 1.21
N THR A 284 -28.41 -2.70 -0.02
CA THR A 284 -27.77 -3.56 -1.01
C THR A 284 -26.67 -2.83 -1.78
N ILE A 285 -25.66 -3.59 -2.21
CA ILE A 285 -24.56 -3.15 -3.08
C ILE A 285 -24.41 -4.10 -4.27
N ALA A 286 -23.87 -3.61 -5.38
CA ALA A 286 -23.44 -4.42 -6.52
C ALA A 286 -21.95 -4.19 -6.78
N PRO A 287 -21.05 -4.89 -6.05
CA PRO A 287 -19.60 -4.75 -6.23
C PRO A 287 -19.15 -5.09 -7.64
N GLN A 288 -18.13 -4.40 -8.12
CA GLN A 288 -17.41 -4.75 -9.35
C GLN A 288 -16.02 -5.25 -8.98
N VAL A 289 -15.62 -6.38 -9.56
CA VAL A 289 -14.29 -6.95 -9.36
C VAL A 289 -13.58 -7.13 -10.68
N SER A 290 -12.27 -6.90 -10.69
CA SER A 290 -11.45 -6.93 -11.90
C SER A 290 -10.50 -8.12 -11.87
N PHE A 291 -10.39 -8.82 -13.00
CA PHE A 291 -9.50 -9.98 -13.15
C PHE A 291 -8.69 -9.90 -14.43
N LYS A 292 -7.44 -10.36 -14.40
CA LYS A 292 -6.61 -10.56 -15.59
C LYS A 292 -6.24 -12.04 -15.72
N ASN A 293 -6.35 -12.55 -16.94
CA ASN A 293 -5.83 -13.87 -17.28
C ASN A 293 -4.34 -13.74 -17.58
N GLU A 294 -3.51 -14.23 -16.67
CA GLU A 294 -2.05 -14.31 -16.83
C GLU A 294 -1.61 -15.68 -17.39
N GLY A 295 -2.56 -16.59 -17.63
CA GLY A 295 -2.35 -17.91 -18.18
C GLY A 295 -2.22 -17.94 -19.69
N GLN A 296 -1.96 -19.14 -20.21
CA GLN A 296 -1.89 -19.40 -21.65
C GLN A 296 -3.21 -19.91 -22.24
N GLY A 297 -4.08 -20.50 -21.40
CA GLY A 297 -5.41 -20.94 -21.77
C GLY A 297 -6.48 -19.90 -21.45
N ALA A 298 -7.67 -20.08 -22.04
CA ALA A 298 -8.80 -19.18 -21.79
C ALA A 298 -9.58 -19.60 -20.54
N ILE A 299 -9.89 -18.65 -19.66
CA ILE A 299 -10.70 -18.92 -18.47
C ILE A 299 -12.18 -18.86 -18.86
N SER A 300 -12.85 -20.01 -18.75
CA SER A 300 -14.28 -20.14 -19.08
C SER A 300 -15.22 -19.92 -17.89
N GLY A 301 -14.69 -19.98 -16.67
CA GLY A 301 -15.47 -19.72 -15.46
C GLY A 301 -14.63 -19.51 -14.21
N LEU A 302 -15.21 -18.80 -13.25
CA LEU A 302 -14.63 -18.53 -11.94
C LEU A 302 -15.74 -18.41 -10.88
N THR A 303 -15.45 -18.84 -9.66
CA THR A 303 -16.32 -18.65 -8.49
C THR A 303 -15.73 -17.58 -7.60
N ILE A 304 -16.49 -16.53 -7.32
CA ILE A 304 -16.11 -15.40 -6.47
C ILE A 304 -16.82 -15.57 -5.14
N ASN A 305 -16.09 -15.52 -4.04
CA ASN A 305 -16.64 -15.60 -2.69
C ASN A 305 -16.51 -14.21 -2.03
N PRO A 306 -17.57 -13.39 -2.08
CA PRO A 306 -17.55 -12.04 -1.51
C PRO A 306 -17.75 -12.01 0.00
N PHE A 307 -17.26 -10.95 0.63
CA PHE A 307 -17.42 -10.65 2.05
C PHE A 307 -17.73 -9.17 2.23
N VAL A 308 -18.65 -8.85 3.14
CA VAL A 308 -18.94 -7.48 3.57
C VAL A 308 -18.69 -7.40 5.07
N ASP A 309 -17.77 -6.52 5.48
CA ASP A 309 -17.28 -6.42 6.87
C ASP A 309 -16.83 -7.77 7.45
N GLY A 310 -16.20 -8.60 6.61
CA GLY A 310 -15.74 -9.94 6.96
C GLY A 310 -16.85 -11.00 7.01
N ILE A 311 -18.12 -10.64 6.83
CA ILE A 311 -19.23 -11.59 6.76
C ILE A 311 -19.37 -12.11 5.34
N ALA A 312 -19.34 -13.44 5.19
CA ALA A 312 -19.46 -14.09 3.90
C ALA A 312 -20.83 -13.84 3.27
N ALA A 313 -20.83 -13.48 1.98
CA ALA A 313 -22.02 -13.39 1.14
C ALA A 313 -22.10 -14.59 0.19
N ALA A 314 -23.22 -14.71 -0.54
CA ALA A 314 -23.44 -15.81 -1.47
C ALA A 314 -22.35 -15.83 -2.56
N PRO A 315 -21.74 -16.99 -2.86
CA PRO A 315 -20.79 -17.11 -3.96
C PRO A 315 -21.40 -16.74 -5.31
N TYR A 316 -20.64 -16.03 -6.13
CA TYR A 316 -21.03 -15.65 -7.49
C TYR A 316 -20.25 -16.50 -8.49
N THR A 317 -20.96 -17.22 -9.36
CA THR A 317 -20.33 -17.97 -10.46
C THR A 317 -20.36 -17.14 -11.72
N TRP A 318 -19.20 -16.74 -12.20
CA TRP A 318 -19.05 -16.14 -13.52
C TRP A 318 -18.75 -17.21 -14.55
N ASN A 319 -19.48 -17.17 -15.67
CA ASN A 319 -19.21 -17.95 -16.86
C ASN A 319 -18.92 -16.98 -18.00
N GLY A 320 -17.87 -17.24 -18.76
CA GLY A 320 -17.45 -16.35 -19.85
C GLY A 320 -16.30 -16.93 -20.67
N ASN A 321 -15.54 -16.05 -21.30
CA ASN A 321 -14.34 -16.43 -22.04
C ASN A 321 -13.29 -15.32 -21.90
N LEU A 322 -12.41 -15.44 -20.90
CA LEU A 322 -11.33 -14.51 -20.70
C LEU A 322 -10.06 -15.07 -21.35
N THR A 323 -9.71 -14.54 -22.52
CA THR A 323 -8.52 -14.96 -23.28
C THR A 323 -7.21 -14.61 -22.56
N ALA A 324 -6.15 -15.35 -22.87
CA ALA A 324 -4.81 -15.11 -22.32
C ALA A 324 -4.38 -13.64 -22.45
N GLY A 325 -3.79 -13.09 -21.40
CA GLY A 325 -3.33 -11.69 -21.31
C GLY A 325 -4.43 -10.64 -21.15
N SER A 326 -5.71 -11.01 -21.23
CA SER A 326 -6.83 -10.08 -21.22
C SER A 326 -7.37 -9.81 -19.82
N THR A 327 -8.03 -8.67 -19.64
CA THR A 327 -8.68 -8.26 -18.40
C THR A 327 -10.20 -8.24 -18.56
N THR A 328 -10.94 -8.55 -17.50
CA THR A 328 -12.40 -8.40 -17.42
C THR A 328 -12.81 -7.74 -16.12
N ASN A 329 -13.94 -7.03 -16.15
CA ASN A 329 -14.62 -6.52 -14.97
C ASN A 329 -15.96 -7.23 -14.80
N ILE A 330 -16.20 -7.77 -13.61
CA ILE A 330 -17.39 -8.56 -13.30
C ILE A 330 -18.19 -7.79 -12.25
N VAL A 331 -19.41 -7.40 -12.60
CA VAL A 331 -20.38 -6.88 -11.64
C VAL A 331 -21.06 -8.06 -10.96
N LEU A 332 -20.98 -8.13 -9.63
CA LEU A 332 -21.61 -9.17 -8.84
C LEU A 332 -23.12 -8.91 -8.73
N SER A 333 -23.87 -9.97 -8.44
CA SER A 333 -25.26 -9.85 -8.00
C SER A 333 -25.36 -9.01 -6.74
N SER A 334 -26.53 -8.41 -6.50
CA SER A 334 -26.77 -7.60 -5.30
C SER A 334 -26.44 -8.36 -4.01
N ILE A 335 -25.62 -7.76 -3.15
CA ILE A 335 -25.23 -8.28 -1.84
C ILE A 335 -25.85 -7.38 -0.78
N THR A 336 -26.33 -7.96 0.32
CA THR A 336 -26.81 -7.19 1.47
C THR A 336 -25.68 -6.33 2.04
N SER A 337 -25.96 -5.04 2.15
CA SER A 337 -25.08 -4.03 2.75
C SER A 337 -25.55 -3.72 4.18
N PRO A 338 -24.64 -3.37 5.10
CA PRO A 338 -24.98 -2.82 6.40
C PRO A 338 -25.90 -1.59 6.29
N THR A 339 -26.72 -1.39 7.31
CA THR A 339 -27.66 -0.25 7.41
C THR A 339 -27.10 0.93 8.19
N ILE A 340 -25.95 0.75 8.84
CA ILE A 340 -25.26 1.82 9.56
C ILE A 340 -24.57 2.70 8.51
N SER A 341 -24.64 4.02 8.65
CA SER A 341 -23.94 4.93 7.72
C SER A 341 -22.48 5.10 8.12
N GLY A 342 -21.60 5.28 7.13
CA GLY A 342 -20.16 5.41 7.33
C GLY A 342 -19.34 4.46 6.47
N SER A 343 -18.10 4.23 6.89
CA SER A 343 -17.15 3.36 6.21
C SER A 343 -17.47 1.89 6.41
N HIS A 344 -17.53 1.15 5.29
CA HIS A 344 -17.66 -0.30 5.27
C HIS A 344 -16.61 -0.92 4.34
N THR A 345 -16.38 -2.22 4.50
CA THR A 345 -15.37 -2.95 3.73
C THR A 345 -16.02 -4.01 2.86
N PHE A 346 -15.55 -4.11 1.62
CA PHE A 346 -15.83 -5.21 0.73
C PHE A 346 -14.53 -5.95 0.43
N SER A 347 -14.54 -7.26 0.53
CA SER A 347 -13.44 -8.10 0.07
C SER A 347 -13.96 -9.33 -0.65
N PHE A 348 -13.07 -10.01 -1.37
CA PHE A 348 -13.42 -11.26 -2.01
C PHE A 348 -12.22 -12.20 -2.12
N THR A 349 -12.53 -13.48 -2.12
CA THR A 349 -11.63 -14.52 -2.62
C THR A 349 -12.23 -15.10 -3.91
N PHE A 350 -11.46 -15.87 -4.66
CA PHE A 350 -11.98 -16.53 -5.85
C PHE A 350 -11.30 -17.88 -6.07
N SER A 351 -11.98 -18.75 -6.79
CA SER A 351 -11.46 -20.03 -7.26
C SER A 351 -11.80 -20.22 -8.73
N THR A 352 -10.94 -20.93 -9.44
CA THR A 352 -11.18 -21.41 -10.81
C THR A 352 -10.90 -22.90 -10.84
N SER A 353 -11.28 -23.59 -11.92
CA SER A 353 -10.85 -24.97 -12.17
C SER A 353 -9.34 -25.08 -12.42
N ALA A 354 -8.64 -23.96 -12.54
CA ALA A 354 -7.22 -23.87 -12.84
C ALA A 354 -6.40 -23.41 -11.61
N PRO A 355 -5.10 -23.74 -11.56
CA PRO A 355 -4.19 -23.30 -10.52
C PRO A 355 -4.07 -21.77 -10.46
N ASN A 356 -4.31 -21.21 -9.28
CA ASN A 356 -4.05 -19.80 -9.05
C ASN A 356 -2.55 -19.50 -9.15
N TYR A 357 -2.22 -18.40 -9.82
CA TYR A 357 -0.86 -18.02 -10.19
C TYR A 357 -0.20 -17.09 -9.19
N ASN A 358 -0.98 -16.25 -8.51
CA ASN A 358 -0.50 -15.35 -7.47
C ASN A 358 -1.15 -15.75 -6.14
N LEU A 359 -0.42 -16.51 -5.35
CA LEU A 359 -0.89 -17.05 -4.07
C LEU A 359 -1.17 -15.96 -3.02
N LEU A 360 -0.69 -14.72 -3.24
CA LEU A 360 -0.84 -13.59 -2.32
C LEU A 360 -1.98 -12.63 -2.69
N VAL A 361 -2.53 -12.70 -3.91
CA VAL A 361 -3.56 -11.75 -4.42
C VAL A 361 -5.00 -12.25 -4.17
N ASN A 362 -5.15 -13.31 -3.39
CA ASN A 362 -6.47 -13.89 -3.07
C ASN A 362 -7.30 -13.12 -2.05
N ASN A 363 -6.90 -11.90 -1.67
CA ASN A 363 -7.63 -11.12 -0.67
C ASN A 363 -7.63 -9.63 -1.01
N ASN A 364 -8.22 -9.29 -2.16
CA ASN A 364 -8.48 -7.90 -2.50
C ASN A 364 -9.57 -7.34 -1.58
N ARG A 365 -9.31 -6.15 -1.04
CA ARG A 365 -10.22 -5.42 -0.15
C ARG A 365 -10.30 -3.97 -0.62
N THR A 366 -11.51 -3.41 -0.55
CA THR A 366 -11.76 -1.99 -0.79
C THR A 366 -12.72 -1.46 0.27
N ASN A 367 -12.64 -0.17 0.56
CA ASN A 367 -13.60 0.52 1.40
C ASN A 367 -14.71 1.10 0.51
N TYR A 368 -15.90 1.27 1.08
CA TYR A 368 -17.01 1.98 0.44
C TYR A 368 -17.83 2.72 1.49
N PHE A 369 -18.64 3.67 1.03
CA PHE A 369 -19.46 4.51 1.88
C PHE A 369 -20.92 4.05 1.86
N VAL A 370 -21.51 3.85 3.04
CA VAL A 370 -22.95 3.63 3.21
C VAL A 370 -23.61 4.94 3.66
N ALA A 371 -24.64 5.35 2.95
CA ALA A 371 -25.44 6.55 3.20
C ALA A 371 -26.93 6.17 3.37
N ASN A 372 -27.25 5.52 4.49
CA ASN A 372 -28.61 5.03 4.78
C ASN A 372 -29.38 5.90 5.78
N THR A 373 -28.69 6.75 6.54
CA THR A 373 -29.27 7.67 7.51
C THR A 373 -28.75 9.07 7.25
N TYR A 374 -29.65 9.96 6.83
CA TYR A 374 -29.34 11.37 6.57
C TYR A 374 -29.60 12.18 7.84
N ALA A 375 -28.53 12.64 8.48
CA ALA A 375 -28.64 13.40 9.72
C ALA A 375 -29.15 14.83 9.43
N GLY A 376 -30.21 15.27 10.11
CA GLY A 376 -30.75 16.63 10.00
C GLY A 376 -30.02 17.69 10.84
N THR A 377 -28.91 17.32 11.48
CA THR A 377 -28.07 18.20 12.31
C THR A 377 -26.80 18.60 11.56
N PRO A 378 -26.14 19.72 11.95
CA PRO A 378 -24.89 20.11 11.33
C PRO A 378 -23.79 19.05 11.57
N VAL A 379 -23.04 18.72 10.51
CA VAL A 379 -21.72 18.09 10.69
C VAL A 379 -20.85 19.15 11.35
N ALA A 380 -20.22 18.82 12.48
CA ALA A 380 -19.25 19.66 13.16
C ALA A 380 -18.13 18.73 13.65
N GLU A 381 -17.00 18.75 12.96
CA GLU A 381 -15.89 17.84 13.19
C GLU A 381 -14.59 18.61 13.40
N ASP A 382 -14.02 18.45 14.59
CA ASP A 382 -12.75 19.07 15.04
C ASP A 382 -11.60 18.04 15.11
N PHE A 383 -11.86 16.80 14.71
CA PHE A 383 -10.94 15.66 14.75
C PHE A 383 -10.32 15.39 16.13
N ALA A 384 -10.94 15.86 17.22
CA ALA A 384 -10.41 15.69 18.57
C ALA A 384 -10.39 14.21 19.01
N LEU A 385 -11.41 13.44 18.59
CA LEU A 385 -11.54 12.03 18.94
C LEU A 385 -10.48 11.16 18.24
N ALA A 386 -10.04 10.09 18.92
CA ALA A 386 -8.99 9.22 18.41
C ALA A 386 -9.42 8.33 17.22
N SER A 387 -10.73 8.12 17.02
CA SER A 387 -11.25 7.34 15.90
C SER A 387 -11.06 8.09 14.59
N PHE A 388 -10.46 7.42 13.59
CA PHE A 388 -10.32 7.98 12.25
C PHE A 388 -10.54 6.91 11.17
N PRO A 389 -11.35 7.17 10.13
CA PRO A 389 -12.18 8.37 9.98
C PRO A 389 -13.22 8.48 11.11
N PRO A 390 -13.77 9.67 11.38
CA PRO A 390 -14.79 9.83 12.41
C PRO A 390 -16.04 8.98 12.12
N GLN A 391 -16.87 8.76 13.13
CA GLN A 391 -18.08 7.97 12.95
C GLN A 391 -18.99 8.59 11.87
N GLY A 392 -19.47 7.78 10.94
CA GLY A 392 -20.30 8.24 9.82
C GLY A 392 -19.51 8.81 8.63
N TRP A 393 -18.18 8.94 8.75
CA TRP A 393 -17.29 9.30 7.65
C TRP A 393 -16.72 8.04 6.98
N ALA A 394 -16.11 8.20 5.80
CA ALA A 394 -15.40 7.12 5.13
C ALA A 394 -14.20 7.62 4.32
N ILE A 395 -13.19 6.76 4.19
CA ILE A 395 -12.04 6.99 3.32
C ILE A 395 -12.08 6.00 2.18
N ILE A 396 -12.08 6.51 0.96
CA ILE A 396 -11.93 5.71 -0.25
C ILE A 396 -10.54 5.97 -0.82
N ASN A 397 -9.70 4.95 -0.71
CA ASN A 397 -8.35 4.91 -1.27
C ASN A 397 -8.27 3.67 -2.18
N ALA A 398 -8.35 3.90 -3.49
CA ALA A 398 -8.44 2.81 -4.45
C ALA A 398 -7.11 2.05 -4.64
N ASP A 399 -5.98 2.70 -4.38
CA ASP A 399 -4.65 2.15 -4.65
C ASP A 399 -3.93 1.62 -3.41
N ASN A 400 -4.51 1.85 -2.23
CA ASN A 400 -3.97 1.51 -0.91
C ASN A 400 -2.61 2.18 -0.60
N GLY A 401 -2.31 3.31 -1.25
CA GLY A 401 -1.15 4.16 -1.01
C GLY A 401 -1.29 5.07 0.22
N PRO A 402 -0.42 6.08 0.38
CA PRO A 402 -0.57 7.10 1.42
C PRO A 402 -1.93 7.81 1.31
N THR A 403 -2.63 7.97 2.43
CA THR A 403 -4.03 8.45 2.46
C THR A 403 -4.29 9.43 3.62
N TRP A 404 -5.55 9.81 3.80
CA TRP A 404 -6.01 10.59 4.94
C TRP A 404 -5.71 9.90 6.26
N SER A 405 -5.25 10.67 7.24
CA SER A 405 -4.96 10.20 8.60
C SER A 405 -5.22 11.33 9.59
N ARG A 406 -5.55 10.99 10.83
CA ARG A 406 -5.57 11.95 11.93
C ARG A 406 -4.16 12.23 12.42
N VAL A 407 -3.85 13.50 12.66
CA VAL A 407 -2.62 13.94 13.32
C VAL A 407 -2.92 14.53 14.69
N THR A 408 -1.90 14.63 15.55
CA THR A 408 -2.03 15.15 16.94
C THR A 408 -1.00 16.22 17.27
N ASN A 409 -0.37 16.81 16.27
CA ASN A 409 0.66 17.83 16.40
C ASN A 409 0.38 19.09 15.55
N ALA A 410 -0.82 19.19 14.99
CA ALA A 410 -1.22 20.23 14.04
C ALA A 410 -2.75 20.36 14.12
N GLY A 411 -3.26 21.52 14.52
CA GLY A 411 -4.68 21.84 14.58
C GLY A 411 -4.92 23.32 14.26
N GLY A 412 -6.13 23.65 13.83
CA GLY A 412 -6.55 24.96 13.35
C GLY A 412 -6.66 25.99 14.46
N PHE A 413 -6.16 27.21 14.18
CA PHE A 413 -6.33 28.42 15.01
C PHE A 413 -6.06 28.25 16.51
N ASN A 414 -5.15 27.33 16.89
CA ASN A 414 -4.85 27.00 18.29
C ASN A 414 -6.07 26.55 19.11
N LEU A 415 -7.09 25.99 18.45
CA LEU A 415 -8.29 25.44 19.10
C LEU A 415 -8.07 23.99 19.56
N SER A 416 -7.24 23.24 18.83
CA SER A 416 -6.81 21.88 19.15
C SER A 416 -5.38 21.63 18.64
N MET A 417 -4.82 20.45 18.91
CA MET A 417 -3.59 19.98 18.22
C MET A 417 -3.90 18.87 17.21
N GLN A 418 -5.18 18.65 16.89
CA GLN A 418 -5.64 17.56 16.05
C GLN A 418 -6.19 18.11 14.74
N SER A 419 -6.03 17.36 13.67
CA SER A 419 -6.65 17.64 12.37
C SER A 419 -6.59 16.39 11.49
N ALA A 420 -7.23 16.43 10.32
CA ALA A 420 -7.05 15.43 9.29
C ALA A 420 -5.95 15.87 8.31
N LYS A 421 -5.01 14.97 8.02
CA LYS A 421 -3.89 15.16 7.09
C LYS A 421 -3.99 14.18 5.94
N TYR A 422 -3.87 14.66 4.71
CA TYR A 422 -3.53 13.82 3.56
C TYR A 422 -2.02 13.86 3.26
N ASP A 423 -1.39 12.69 3.14
CA ASP A 423 0.07 12.54 3.07
C ASP A 423 0.64 12.61 1.64
N ILE A 424 0.44 13.74 0.95
CA ILE A 424 0.98 14.00 -0.40
C ILE A 424 2.50 13.83 -0.47
N TYR A 425 3.23 14.30 0.55
CA TYR A 425 4.69 14.41 0.49
C TYR A 425 5.38 13.06 0.25
N THR A 426 4.82 11.97 0.78
CA THR A 426 5.33 10.61 0.59
C THR A 426 4.66 9.89 -0.58
N ASN A 427 3.56 10.43 -1.12
CA ASN A 427 2.85 9.86 -2.26
C ASN A 427 3.55 10.22 -3.57
N THR A 428 4.34 9.29 -4.12
CA THR A 428 5.08 9.50 -5.38
C THR A 428 4.25 9.25 -6.63
N LYS A 429 2.99 8.83 -6.50
CA LYS A 429 2.13 8.50 -7.63
C LYS A 429 1.33 9.73 -8.05
N ILE A 430 1.87 10.49 -8.98
CA ILE A 430 1.20 11.68 -9.52
C ILE A 430 -0.14 11.29 -10.14
N GLY A 431 -1.17 12.09 -9.87
CA GLY A 431 -2.54 11.86 -10.31
C GLY A 431 -3.33 10.90 -9.43
N ASP A 432 -2.75 10.42 -8.33
CA ASP A 432 -3.47 9.61 -7.35
C ASP A 432 -4.59 10.41 -6.67
N ILE A 433 -5.71 9.75 -6.39
CA ILE A 433 -6.95 10.37 -5.91
C ILE A 433 -7.47 9.59 -4.70
N ASP A 434 -7.71 10.32 -3.62
CA ASP A 434 -8.36 9.81 -2.41
C ASP A 434 -9.53 10.70 -2.01
N GLU A 435 -10.50 10.07 -1.39
CA GLU A 435 -11.75 10.70 -1.00
C GLU A 435 -11.97 10.55 0.51
N LEU A 436 -12.39 11.65 1.16
CA LEU A 436 -12.85 11.67 2.54
C LEU A 436 -14.31 12.11 2.56
N TYR A 437 -15.21 11.16 2.80
CA TYR A 437 -16.66 11.36 2.87
C TYR A 437 -17.06 11.91 4.23
N LEU A 438 -17.95 12.91 4.21
CA LEU A 438 -18.67 13.39 5.37
C LEU A 438 -19.87 12.47 5.66
N PRO A 439 -20.48 12.56 6.85
CA PRO A 439 -21.75 11.92 7.14
C PRO A 439 -22.82 12.36 6.13
N ALA A 440 -23.66 11.41 5.72
CA ALA A 440 -24.81 11.71 4.88
C ALA A 440 -25.74 12.68 5.63
N SER A 441 -26.17 13.75 4.98
CA SER A 441 -26.88 14.87 5.63
C SER A 441 -28.22 15.18 4.96
N ASP A 442 -29.20 15.48 5.80
CA ASP A 442 -30.43 16.16 5.38
C ASP A 442 -30.19 17.67 5.54
N LEU A 443 -30.03 18.35 4.40
CA LEU A 443 -29.83 19.79 4.33
C LEU A 443 -31.09 20.54 3.89
N SER A 444 -32.26 19.89 3.96
CA SER A 444 -33.53 20.53 3.62
C SER A 444 -33.81 21.72 4.53
N GLY A 445 -34.21 22.85 3.94
CA GLY A 445 -34.41 24.08 4.70
C GLY A 445 -34.77 25.29 3.83
N GLY A 446 -35.04 26.43 4.48
CA GLY A 446 -35.45 27.66 3.81
C GLY A 446 -34.30 28.49 3.20
N ASN A 447 -33.07 28.32 3.71
CA ASN A 447 -31.88 29.06 3.28
C ASN A 447 -30.87 28.13 2.61
N ALA A 448 -29.94 28.67 1.81
CA ALA A 448 -28.86 27.86 1.26
C ALA A 448 -28.04 27.24 2.42
N PRO A 449 -27.74 25.93 2.39
CA PRO A 449 -26.79 25.31 3.30
C PRO A 449 -25.39 25.92 3.14
N GLU A 450 -24.56 25.72 4.14
CA GLU A 450 -23.21 26.28 4.21
C GLU A 450 -22.23 25.19 4.62
N LEU A 451 -21.08 25.16 3.97
CA LEU A 451 -19.92 24.36 4.35
C LEU A 451 -18.77 25.31 4.70
N SER A 452 -18.15 25.11 5.85
CA SER A 452 -16.88 25.74 6.19
C SER A 452 -15.87 24.72 6.72
N PHE A 453 -14.60 25.01 6.52
CA PHE A 453 -13.50 24.22 7.07
C PHE A 453 -12.22 25.05 7.08
N ASP A 454 -11.29 24.68 7.94
CA ASP A 454 -9.95 25.27 7.97
C ASP A 454 -9.01 24.43 7.12
N ILE A 455 -8.14 25.07 6.35
CA ILE A 455 -7.12 24.42 5.53
C ILE A 455 -5.74 24.97 5.85
N ALA A 456 -4.75 24.08 5.89
CA ALA A 456 -3.34 24.46 5.89
C ALA A 456 -2.54 23.69 4.83
N TYR A 457 -1.81 24.43 4.01
CA TYR A 457 -0.96 23.90 2.94
C TYR A 457 0.15 24.90 2.57
N ALA A 458 1.37 24.38 2.41
CA ALA A 458 2.49 25.11 1.84
C ALA A 458 3.05 24.33 0.64
N GLN A 459 3.06 24.95 -0.53
CA GLN A 459 3.62 24.34 -1.74
C GLN A 459 5.06 23.88 -1.50
N ARG A 460 5.40 22.68 -1.99
CA ARG A 460 6.77 22.16 -1.92
C ARG A 460 7.72 22.91 -2.86
N THR A 461 7.22 23.18 -4.05
CA THR A 461 7.86 24.03 -5.07
C THR A 461 6.80 24.86 -5.78
N MET A 462 7.21 25.87 -6.54
CA MET A 462 6.30 26.68 -7.35
C MET A 462 5.55 25.91 -8.45
N PHE A 463 6.01 24.70 -8.80
CA PHE A 463 5.43 23.88 -9.88
C PHE A 463 4.41 22.87 -9.39
N ASN A 464 4.34 22.60 -8.08
CA ASN A 464 3.38 21.61 -7.57
C ASN A 464 1.95 22.14 -7.67
N VAL A 465 1.09 21.32 -8.26
CA VAL A 465 -0.34 21.60 -8.50
C VAL A 465 -1.25 20.60 -7.77
N ASP A 466 -0.84 20.19 -6.56
CA ASP A 466 -1.71 19.46 -5.63
C ASP A 466 -3.06 20.18 -5.53
N ARG A 467 -4.14 19.41 -5.48
CA ARG A 467 -5.51 19.93 -5.55
C ARG A 467 -6.37 19.37 -4.45
N LEU A 468 -7.18 20.23 -3.85
CA LEU A 468 -8.30 19.87 -2.99
C LEU A 468 -9.61 20.34 -3.64
N GLU A 469 -10.56 19.43 -3.75
CA GLU A 469 -11.93 19.69 -4.19
C GLU A 469 -12.93 19.30 -3.10
N VAL A 470 -14.07 19.99 -3.06
CA VAL A 470 -15.26 19.53 -2.35
C VAL A 470 -16.32 19.19 -3.38
N LYS A 471 -16.90 17.98 -3.27
CA LYS A 471 -17.96 17.51 -4.18
C LYS A 471 -19.20 17.09 -3.41
N LEU A 472 -20.37 17.42 -3.96
CA LEU A 472 -21.68 17.02 -3.43
C LEU A 472 -22.43 16.17 -4.44
N SER A 473 -23.28 15.28 -3.91
CA SER A 473 -24.23 14.45 -4.66
C SER A 473 -25.56 14.39 -3.93
N ASP A 474 -26.66 14.37 -4.67
CA ASP A 474 -28.02 14.12 -4.21
C ASP A 474 -28.68 12.92 -4.93
N ASP A 475 -27.88 12.12 -5.63
CA ASP A 475 -28.31 10.96 -6.40
C ASP A 475 -27.54 9.69 -6.02
N CYS A 476 -27.19 9.60 -4.73
CA CYS A 476 -26.44 8.48 -4.17
C CYS A 476 -25.03 8.29 -4.77
N GLY A 477 -24.36 9.38 -5.12
CA GLY A 477 -23.01 9.35 -5.67
C GLY A 477 -22.93 8.91 -7.13
N ALA A 478 -24.06 8.85 -7.85
CA ALA A 478 -24.08 8.57 -9.28
C ALA A 478 -23.51 9.74 -10.09
N THR A 479 -23.81 10.97 -9.67
CA THR A 479 -23.19 12.19 -10.19
C THR A 479 -22.65 13.05 -9.06
N TRP A 480 -21.61 13.84 -9.36
CA TRP A 480 -20.91 14.67 -8.39
C TRP A 480 -20.73 16.08 -8.94
N THR A 481 -21.12 17.08 -8.16
CA THR A 481 -20.91 18.50 -8.46
C THR A 481 -19.78 19.05 -7.60
N THR A 482 -18.75 19.61 -8.22
CA THR A 482 -17.67 20.31 -7.50
C THR A 482 -18.17 21.69 -7.04
N VAL A 483 -18.17 21.95 -5.74
CA VAL A 483 -18.58 23.22 -5.12
C VAL A 483 -17.40 24.06 -4.63
N TYR A 484 -16.22 23.45 -4.51
CA TYR A 484 -14.96 24.10 -4.21
C TYR A 484 -13.82 23.38 -4.93
N SER A 485 -12.84 24.13 -5.44
CA SER A 485 -11.64 23.58 -6.06
C SER A 485 -10.49 24.57 -5.92
N ALA A 486 -9.42 24.17 -5.26
CA ALA A 486 -8.18 24.95 -5.19
C ALA A 486 -6.98 24.06 -5.51
N ALA A 487 -6.05 24.59 -6.29
CA ALA A 487 -4.81 23.90 -6.66
C ALA A 487 -3.61 24.86 -6.68
N GLY A 488 -2.41 24.31 -6.45
CA GLY A 488 -1.16 25.08 -6.48
C GLY A 488 -1.24 26.36 -5.62
N PRO A 489 -0.94 27.55 -6.16
CA PRO A 489 -0.96 28.79 -5.39
C PRO A 489 -2.32 29.14 -4.74
N SER A 490 -3.44 28.75 -5.35
CA SER A 490 -4.77 28.99 -4.77
C SER A 490 -5.07 28.12 -3.55
N LEU A 491 -4.41 26.96 -3.45
CA LEU A 491 -4.50 26.06 -2.29
C LEU A 491 -3.62 26.54 -1.12
N THR A 492 -2.53 27.26 -1.42
CA THR A 492 -1.53 27.70 -0.44
C THR A 492 -2.13 28.63 0.62
N SER A 493 -1.99 28.25 1.90
CA SER A 493 -2.37 29.09 3.04
C SER A 493 -1.18 29.87 3.61
N THR A 494 0.06 29.39 3.42
CA THR A 494 1.26 30.03 3.96
C THR A 494 2.46 29.99 3.02
N THR A 495 3.40 30.91 3.24
CA THR A 495 4.66 31.06 2.50
C THR A 495 5.83 31.17 3.47
N PRO A 496 7.08 30.83 3.09
CA PRO A 496 7.56 30.42 1.76
C PRO A 496 7.26 28.95 1.42
N TYR A 497 7.72 28.50 0.25
CA TYR A 497 7.67 27.08 -0.12
C TYR A 497 8.40 26.20 0.91
N ALA A 498 7.84 25.02 1.18
CA ALA A 498 8.38 24.06 2.14
C ALA A 498 9.01 22.87 1.42
N ALA A 499 10.34 22.85 1.27
CA ALA A 499 11.05 21.77 0.57
C ALA A 499 10.96 20.40 1.28
N THR A 500 10.72 20.40 2.60
CA THR A 500 10.49 19.22 3.44
C THR A 500 9.00 19.02 3.72
N ALA A 501 8.63 17.90 4.34
CA ALA A 501 7.25 17.66 4.79
C ALA A 501 6.75 18.83 5.64
N TYR A 502 5.72 19.52 5.15
CA TYR A 502 5.09 20.65 5.81
C TYR A 502 4.24 20.15 6.97
N VAL A 503 4.33 20.85 8.10
CA VAL A 503 3.48 20.68 9.27
C VAL A 503 3.05 22.08 9.72
N PRO A 504 1.75 22.40 9.76
CA PRO A 504 1.30 23.70 10.21
C PRO A 504 1.55 23.87 11.70
N SER A 505 2.00 25.06 12.10
CA SER A 505 2.19 25.37 13.51
C SER A 505 0.83 25.58 14.17
N PRO A 506 0.48 24.83 15.24
CA PRO A 506 -0.79 25.03 15.93
C PRO A 506 -0.85 26.38 16.65
N THR A 507 0.30 27.00 16.95
CA THR A 507 0.38 28.29 17.64
C THR A 507 0.52 29.49 16.71
N ASP A 508 0.65 29.27 15.40
CA ASP A 508 0.69 30.33 14.39
C ASP A 508 -0.58 30.28 13.52
N PRO A 509 -1.58 31.13 13.78
CA PRO A 509 -2.83 31.09 13.04
C PRO A 509 -2.66 31.47 11.56
N THR A 510 -1.54 32.08 11.16
CA THR A 510 -1.29 32.44 9.75
C THR A 510 -1.02 31.23 8.87
N HIS A 511 -0.77 30.05 9.46
CA HIS A 511 -0.65 28.80 8.72
C HIS A 511 -2.00 28.27 8.23
N TRP A 512 -3.11 28.71 8.83
CA TRP A 512 -4.46 28.24 8.54
C TRP A 512 -5.28 29.31 7.84
N ARG A 513 -6.11 28.87 6.90
CA ARG A 513 -7.10 29.70 6.21
C ARG A 513 -8.47 29.06 6.38
N ASN A 514 -9.47 29.85 6.75
CA ASN A 514 -10.85 29.37 6.76
C ASN A 514 -11.45 29.49 5.35
N GLU A 515 -12.03 28.40 4.87
CA GLU A 515 -12.85 28.35 3.66
C GLU A 515 -14.32 28.39 4.05
N PHE A 516 -15.11 29.20 3.35
CA PHE A 516 -16.55 29.31 3.52
C PHE A 516 -17.25 29.22 2.18
N ILE A 517 -18.17 28.26 2.05
CA ILE A 517 -18.84 27.91 0.80
C ILE A 517 -20.34 27.91 1.04
N SER A 518 -21.05 28.82 0.37
CA SER A 518 -22.51 28.77 0.28
C SER A 518 -22.92 27.73 -0.77
N LEU A 519 -23.95 26.93 -0.47
CA LEU A 519 -24.40 25.80 -1.28
C LEU A 519 -25.81 26.04 -1.84
N PRO A 520 -26.03 27.05 -2.70
CA PRO A 520 -27.35 27.33 -3.26
C PRO A 520 -27.87 26.13 -4.05
N GLY A 521 -29.13 25.76 -3.81
CA GLY A 521 -29.78 24.63 -4.48
C GLY A 521 -29.51 23.26 -3.84
N TRP A 522 -28.73 23.19 -2.75
CA TRP A 522 -28.46 21.96 -2.00
C TRP A 522 -29.38 21.74 -0.81
N ASN A 523 -30.52 22.44 -0.77
CA ASN A 523 -31.59 22.29 0.21
C ASN A 523 -32.34 20.95 0.07
N LYS A 524 -31.62 19.83 0.18
CA LYS A 524 -32.11 18.49 -0.16
C LYS A 524 -31.95 17.56 1.04
N SER A 525 -32.82 16.57 1.14
CA SER A 525 -32.83 15.64 2.28
C SER A 525 -31.84 14.47 2.16
N ASN A 526 -31.13 14.37 1.04
CA ASN A 526 -30.33 13.22 0.68
C ASN A 526 -28.93 13.61 0.17
N VAL A 527 -28.27 14.55 0.84
CA VAL A 527 -26.97 15.07 0.40
C VAL A 527 -25.82 14.22 0.93
N ILE A 528 -24.86 13.95 0.05
CA ILE A 528 -23.58 13.35 0.37
C ILE A 528 -22.49 14.33 -0.06
N ALA A 529 -21.55 14.62 0.84
CA ALA A 529 -20.42 15.50 0.58
C ALA A 529 -19.09 14.75 0.79
N LYS A 530 -18.06 15.12 0.03
CA LYS A 530 -16.71 14.59 0.21
C LYS A 530 -15.64 15.62 -0.13
N PHE A 531 -14.50 15.50 0.54
CA PHE A 531 -13.24 16.08 0.09
C PHE A 531 -12.58 15.12 -0.90
N VAL A 532 -12.00 15.64 -1.97
CA VAL A 532 -11.23 14.89 -2.96
C VAL A 532 -9.86 15.53 -3.11
N VAL A 533 -8.80 14.77 -2.87
CA VAL A 533 -7.43 15.23 -3.12
C VAL A 533 -6.94 14.64 -4.43
N THR A 534 -6.18 15.42 -5.20
CA THR A 534 -5.35 14.89 -6.29
C THR A 534 -3.89 15.20 -6.02
N ASN A 535 -3.09 14.15 -5.96
CA ASN A 535 -1.66 14.22 -5.66
C ASN A 535 -0.83 14.68 -6.88
N ASP A 536 0.10 15.61 -6.65
CA ASP A 536 1.15 16.01 -7.60
C ASP A 536 2.55 15.95 -6.96
N ASN A 537 2.70 15.11 -5.93
CA ASN A 537 3.94 14.94 -5.15
C ASN A 537 4.47 16.24 -4.52
N GLY A 538 3.60 17.21 -4.22
CA GLY A 538 4.00 18.41 -3.49
C GLY A 538 4.02 18.17 -1.98
N ASN A 539 3.12 18.82 -1.24
CA ASN A 539 3.18 18.79 0.23
C ASN A 539 1.86 18.44 0.90
N ASN A 540 1.93 18.07 2.18
CA ASN A 540 0.79 17.59 2.95
C ASN A 540 -0.31 18.66 3.06
N ILE A 541 -1.56 18.21 2.89
CA ILE A 541 -2.76 19.04 3.08
C ILE A 541 -3.36 18.69 4.43
N TYR A 542 -3.71 19.72 5.20
CA TYR A 542 -4.40 19.59 6.47
C TYR A 542 -5.77 20.23 6.39
N ILE A 543 -6.78 19.57 6.93
CA ILE A 543 -8.13 20.12 7.12
C ILE A 543 -8.56 19.97 8.58
N ASP A 544 -9.27 20.97 9.09
CA ASP A 544 -9.78 20.99 10.45
C ASP A 544 -11.11 21.75 10.55
N ASN A 545 -11.81 21.65 11.68
CA ASN A 545 -13.04 22.38 12.00
C ASN A 545 -14.08 22.34 10.85
N VAL A 546 -14.38 21.15 10.35
CA VAL A 546 -15.32 20.95 9.22
C VAL A 546 -16.74 21.11 9.72
N ASN A 547 -17.47 22.06 9.14
CA ASN A 547 -18.84 22.38 9.48
C ASN A 547 -19.75 22.34 8.24
N LEU A 548 -20.70 21.42 8.17
CA LEU A 548 -21.74 21.39 7.13
C LEU A 548 -23.10 21.59 7.80
N SER A 549 -23.80 22.67 7.48
CA SER A 549 -25.02 23.05 8.20
C SER A 549 -26.11 23.63 7.30
N GLN A 550 -27.35 23.51 7.76
CA GLN A 550 -28.51 24.21 7.22
C GLN A 550 -28.94 25.27 8.24
N SER A 551 -28.91 26.55 7.84
CA SER A 551 -29.22 27.68 8.73
C SER A 551 -30.72 27.85 9.01
N SER A 552 -31.60 27.17 8.27
CA SER A 552 -33.05 27.15 8.49
C SER A 552 -33.68 25.78 8.16
N PRO A 553 -33.42 24.71 8.95
CA PRO A 553 -33.82 23.35 8.60
C PRO A 553 -35.34 23.16 8.69
N VAL A 554 -35.92 22.37 7.78
CA VAL A 554 -37.33 21.96 7.87
C VAL A 554 -37.46 20.71 8.75
N GLY A 555 -38.44 20.69 9.65
CA GLY A 555 -38.67 19.57 10.60
C GLY A 555 -38.33 19.89 12.05
N LEU A 556 -37.52 20.92 12.29
CA LEU A 556 -37.68 21.75 13.47
C LEU A 556 -38.67 22.83 13.08
N THR A 557 -39.88 22.83 13.66
CA THR A 557 -40.62 24.09 13.77
C THR A 557 -39.76 25.00 14.65
N SER A 558 -38.84 25.71 14.02
CA SER A 558 -38.50 27.05 14.44
C SER A 558 -39.83 27.80 14.39
N ASN A 559 -40.55 27.82 15.50
CA ASN A 559 -41.38 28.97 15.79
C ASN A 559 -40.40 30.14 15.80
N GLN A 560 -40.25 30.78 14.64
CA GLN A 560 -39.50 32.02 14.48
C GLN A 560 -39.95 32.97 15.61
N GLY A 561 -39.03 33.23 16.54
CA GLY A 561 -39.39 33.54 17.93
C GLY A 561 -38.27 34.19 18.76
N ILE A 562 -37.67 35.27 18.25
CA ILE A 562 -37.66 36.58 18.93
C ILE A 562 -36.74 36.77 20.18
N LEU A 563 -35.56 36.15 20.22
CA LEU A 563 -34.36 36.70 20.90
C LEU A 563 -33.12 36.23 20.11
N ALA A 564 -32.73 36.99 19.09
CA ALA A 564 -31.44 36.86 18.41
C ALA A 564 -30.54 38.00 18.92
N ASP A 565 -29.25 37.72 19.09
CA ASP A 565 -28.19 38.69 19.42
C ASP A 565 -28.27 39.36 20.79
N MET A 566 -28.15 38.57 21.87
CA MET A 566 -27.80 39.09 23.19
C MET A 566 -26.27 39.25 23.30
N HIS A 567 -25.78 40.49 23.23
CA HIS A 567 -24.36 40.83 23.39
C HIS A 567 -24.13 41.57 24.70
N VAL A 568 -23.03 41.28 25.40
CA VAL A 568 -22.69 41.95 26.66
C VAL A 568 -21.38 42.72 26.52
N VAL A 569 -21.40 44.02 26.82
CA VAL A 569 -20.25 44.91 26.66
C VAL A 569 -20.06 45.84 27.88
N PRO A 570 -18.82 46.03 28.37
CA PRO A 570 -17.63 45.24 28.06
C PRO A 570 -17.72 43.83 28.69
N ASN A 571 -17.04 42.85 28.08
CA ASN A 571 -16.86 41.52 28.64
C ASN A 571 -15.48 40.99 28.20
N PRO A 572 -14.47 40.89 29.09
CA PRO A 572 -14.53 41.06 30.55
C PRO A 572 -14.91 42.48 31.05
N SER A 573 -15.36 42.60 32.30
CA SER A 573 -15.78 43.88 32.92
C SER A 573 -15.30 44.00 34.38
N ASN A 574 -15.34 45.21 34.94
CA ASN A 574 -15.16 45.45 36.38
C ASN A 574 -16.48 45.35 37.18
N GLY A 575 -17.51 44.72 36.62
CA GLY A 575 -18.85 44.63 37.19
C GLY A 575 -19.87 45.60 36.58
N ASN A 576 -19.47 46.63 35.84
CA ASN A 576 -20.41 47.46 35.06
C ASN A 576 -20.44 47.02 33.60
N MET A 577 -21.62 46.62 33.11
CA MET A 577 -21.80 46.18 31.73
C MET A 577 -23.19 46.50 31.18
N GLN A 578 -23.34 46.42 29.87
CA GLN A 578 -24.60 46.57 29.17
C GLN A 578 -24.92 45.31 28.38
N ILE A 579 -26.15 44.84 28.51
CA ILE A 579 -26.74 43.88 27.59
C ILE A 579 -27.32 44.68 26.43
N ILE A 580 -26.87 44.36 25.23
CA ILE A 580 -27.45 44.82 23.97
C ILE A 580 -28.26 43.66 23.43
N VAL A 581 -29.55 43.86 23.24
CA VAL A 581 -30.46 42.82 22.72
C VAL A 581 -31.45 43.43 21.75
N GLN A 582 -31.63 42.79 20.60
CA GLN A 582 -32.63 43.21 19.62
C GLN A 582 -34.01 42.62 20.02
N GLY A 583 -34.88 43.46 20.57
CA GLY A 583 -36.29 43.13 20.77
C GLY A 583 -37.04 43.23 19.44
N GLN A 584 -37.97 42.31 19.17
CA GLN A 584 -38.82 42.38 17.95
C GLN A 584 -40.28 42.71 18.27
N ALA A 585 -40.63 42.81 19.57
CA ALA A 585 -41.94 43.20 20.08
C ALA A 585 -41.81 43.75 21.50
N ASN A 586 -42.82 44.50 21.96
CA ASN A 586 -42.90 44.96 23.34
C ASN A 586 -43.26 43.77 24.24
N GLN A 587 -42.34 43.33 25.11
CA GLN A 587 -42.53 42.15 25.93
C GLN A 587 -41.74 42.21 27.25
N SER A 588 -42.30 41.61 28.31
CA SER A 588 -41.58 41.47 29.58
C SER A 588 -40.59 40.31 29.51
N SER A 589 -39.35 40.56 29.92
CA SER A 589 -38.24 39.60 29.92
C SER A 589 -37.49 39.63 31.24
N GLN A 590 -36.86 38.53 31.61
CA GLN A 590 -36.07 38.37 32.83
C GLN A 590 -34.64 38.00 32.47
N PHE A 591 -33.68 38.73 33.04
CA PHE A 591 -32.26 38.42 32.96
C PHE A 591 -31.80 37.88 34.31
N GLU A 592 -31.27 36.66 34.32
CA GLU A 592 -30.70 36.01 35.50
C GLU A 592 -29.21 35.79 35.30
N LEU A 593 -28.43 35.94 36.38
CA LEU A 593 -27.01 35.60 36.39
C LEU A 593 -26.76 34.42 37.30
N ARG A 594 -25.99 33.43 36.81
CA ARG A 594 -25.63 32.24 37.58
C ARG A 594 -24.11 32.12 37.77
N ASN A 595 -23.69 31.71 38.96
CA ASN A 595 -22.30 31.32 39.22
C ASN A 595 -22.01 29.90 38.67
N LEU A 596 -20.75 29.43 38.79
CA LEU A 596 -20.34 28.10 38.32
C LEU A 596 -21.05 26.92 39.02
N LEU A 597 -21.65 27.15 40.19
CA LEU A 597 -22.46 26.17 40.91
C LEU A 597 -23.94 26.18 40.47
N GLY A 598 -24.29 27.00 39.47
CA GLY A 598 -25.66 27.15 38.96
C GLY A 598 -26.59 28.00 39.83
N GLN A 599 -26.08 28.58 40.93
CA GLN A 599 -26.86 29.43 41.83
C GLN A 599 -27.12 30.78 41.17
N VAL A 600 -28.37 31.26 41.23
CA VAL A 600 -28.73 32.60 40.76
C VAL A 600 -28.18 33.63 41.74
N VAL A 601 -27.31 34.51 41.26
CA VAL A 601 -26.64 35.56 42.05
C VAL A 601 -27.14 36.96 41.70
N TYR A 602 -27.87 37.12 40.58
CA TYR A 602 -28.49 38.37 40.17
C TYR A 602 -29.73 38.08 39.32
N LEU A 603 -30.76 38.92 39.43
CA LEU A 603 -31.99 38.81 38.65
C LEU A 603 -32.56 40.21 38.37
N LYS A 604 -32.98 40.44 37.12
CA LYS A 604 -33.58 41.71 36.68
C LYS A 604 -34.69 41.46 35.67
N ASN A 605 -35.88 41.98 35.95
CA ASN A 605 -36.98 42.01 34.99
C ASN A 605 -36.90 43.31 34.17
N VAL A 606 -37.13 43.23 32.87
CA VAL A 606 -37.04 44.33 31.92
C VAL A 606 -38.13 44.17 30.87
N ASP A 607 -38.89 45.24 30.63
CA ASP A 607 -39.80 45.30 29.49
C ASP A 607 -39.01 45.76 28.26
N LEU A 608 -38.73 44.80 27.36
CA LEU A 608 -38.07 45.07 26.10
C LEU A 608 -39.05 45.78 25.17
N GLN A 609 -38.56 46.79 24.44
CA GLN A 609 -39.28 47.41 23.33
C GLN A 609 -38.94 46.70 22.01
N ASN A 610 -39.79 46.85 21.00
CA ASN A 610 -39.41 46.52 19.63
C ASN A 610 -38.23 47.42 19.18
N GLY A 611 -37.19 46.83 18.63
CA GLY A 611 -35.92 47.47 18.28
C GLY A 611 -34.76 47.11 19.22
N LEU A 612 -33.66 47.86 19.09
CA LEU A 612 -32.47 47.63 19.90
C LEU A 612 -32.69 48.11 21.34
N ASN A 613 -32.48 47.22 22.31
CA ASN A 613 -32.56 47.52 23.74
C ASN A 613 -31.17 47.49 24.35
N ARG A 614 -30.89 48.44 25.26
CA ARG A 614 -29.66 48.50 26.04
C ARG A 614 -30.00 48.47 27.52
N ILE A 615 -29.50 47.47 28.22
CA ILE A 615 -29.85 47.20 29.62
C ILE A 615 -28.57 47.21 30.43
N THR A 616 -28.43 48.20 31.31
CA THR A 616 -27.29 48.27 32.22
C THR A 616 -27.43 47.25 33.34
N LEU A 617 -26.35 46.52 33.60
CA LEU A 617 -26.15 45.66 34.76
C LEU A 617 -25.05 46.26 35.64
N ASP A 618 -25.36 46.43 36.93
CA ASP A 618 -24.39 46.79 37.96
C ASP A 618 -24.16 45.55 38.84
N LEU A 619 -23.01 44.92 38.62
CA LEU A 619 -22.55 43.68 39.22
C LEU A 619 -21.27 43.89 40.02
N GLN A 620 -20.89 45.14 40.34
CA GLN A 620 -19.66 45.48 41.07
C GLN A 620 -19.58 44.85 42.48
N HIS A 621 -20.73 44.43 43.02
CA HIS A 621 -20.85 43.76 44.31
C HIS A 621 -20.59 42.24 44.23
N LEU A 622 -20.47 41.67 43.03
CA LEU A 622 -20.19 40.24 42.84
C LEU A 622 -18.68 39.97 42.85
N PRO A 623 -18.23 38.83 43.38
CA PRO A 623 -16.82 38.43 43.32
C PRO A 623 -16.31 38.29 41.88
N LYS A 624 -15.00 38.48 41.69
CA LYS A 624 -14.33 38.21 40.41
C LYS A 624 -14.51 36.75 40.00
N GLY A 625 -14.82 36.49 38.73
CA GLY A 625 -15.08 35.13 38.25
C GLY A 625 -15.90 35.05 36.95
N VAL A 626 -16.20 33.82 36.56
CA VAL A 626 -17.00 33.50 35.37
C VAL A 626 -18.44 33.22 35.77
N TYR A 627 -19.38 33.84 35.05
CA TYR A 627 -20.82 33.73 35.26
C TYR A 627 -21.53 33.43 33.94
N THR A 628 -22.74 32.85 34.04
CA THR A 628 -23.64 32.66 32.90
C THR A 628 -24.81 33.61 33.03
N LEU A 629 -24.94 34.57 32.11
CA LEU A 629 -26.12 35.41 31.96
C LEU A 629 -27.15 34.65 31.14
N THR A 630 -28.40 34.67 31.58
CA THR A 630 -29.51 34.06 30.85
C THR A 630 -30.68 35.04 30.76
N GLY A 631 -31.06 35.42 29.54
CA GLY A 631 -32.28 36.18 29.25
C GLY A 631 -33.43 35.23 28.92
N LYS A 632 -34.57 35.39 29.59
CA LYS A 632 -35.76 34.55 29.44
C LYS A 632 -36.99 35.43 29.20
N ASN A 633 -37.91 34.97 28.37
CA ASN A 633 -39.28 35.47 28.31
C ASN A 633 -40.25 34.28 28.37
N ALA A 634 -41.55 34.52 28.17
CA ALA A 634 -42.56 33.46 28.21
C ALA A 634 -42.37 32.36 27.15
N LEU A 635 -41.49 32.56 26.15
CA LEU A 635 -41.36 31.71 24.96
C LEU A 635 -39.94 31.18 24.69
N LYS A 636 -38.86 31.80 25.21
CA LYS A 636 -37.46 31.44 24.94
C LYS A 636 -36.50 31.76 26.09
N VAL A 637 -35.34 31.09 26.08
CA VAL A 637 -34.16 31.31 26.91
C VAL A 637 -32.93 31.55 26.00
N SER A 638 -32.09 32.55 26.29
CA SER A 638 -30.82 32.83 25.63
C SER A 638 -29.73 33.04 26.67
N SER A 639 -28.50 32.54 26.43
CA SER A 639 -27.42 32.62 27.42
C SER A 639 -26.11 33.17 26.84
N SER A 640 -25.36 33.89 27.67
CA SER A 640 -24.02 34.41 27.36
C SER A 640 -23.09 34.23 28.55
N LYS A 641 -21.83 33.86 28.28
CA LYS A 641 -20.77 33.83 29.30
C LYS A 641 -20.31 35.26 29.61
N ILE A 642 -20.17 35.60 30.88
CA ILE A 642 -19.58 36.87 31.32
C ILE A 642 -18.47 36.69 32.34
N ILE A 643 -17.50 37.60 32.30
CA ILE A 643 -16.29 37.59 33.11
C ILE A 643 -16.22 38.91 33.89
N ILE A 644 -16.13 38.82 35.22
CA ILE A 644 -15.90 39.95 36.13
C ILE A 644 -14.45 39.88 36.63
N GLU A 645 -13.68 40.94 36.41
CA GLU A 645 -12.24 41.05 36.72
C GLU A 645 -11.90 42.10 37.76
#